data_AF-A0A817XG14-F1
#
_entry.id   AF-A0A817XG14-F1
#
_cell.length_a   1.000
_cell.length_b   1.000
_cell.length_c   1.000
_cell.angle_alpha   90.00
_cell.angle_beta   90.00
_cell.angle_gamma   90.00
#
_symmetry.space_group_name_H-M   'P 1'
#
loop_
_entity.id
_entity.type
_entity.pdbx_description
1 polymer ?
#
loop_
_entity_poly.entity_id
_entity_poly.type
_entity_poly.pdbx_seq_one_letter_code
_entity_poly.pdbx_strand_id
1 'polypeptide(L)'
;MHTFYRLFVRSTRSTKYRKQLIILITVVSCLGFFLYIREEYNPRKENNEENIISRNKVVLLEDKQPDDIISSKSENCAYKNCPKLREDVINVHIICHTHLDPGWLNSVDGYFFGIDHGPNNQKGGQTYRHNMPSVLTIFNNVVSALLENAQRRFVMVEMSFIWRWWKRLDEDYKKIIRKLLKDGRIDIAGGSWVSNDEAVSHYSAMIDQCTFGFRFVKDELRTCSQPAVAWQLDLFGHGREINSLFSQMGYDGILFGRLDYQEKEQRTAEKTLQMIWKINENAPKSERWLFTGILPNLYHPPETLALKSDIAGSLLRSSDVDTIPESASAYSKRLLAELKTQQEKYNSSNIAVIYGGDFEYEDATQYFQNIDAMIDTINNIQNTTTDKKKFYVHYSTPTCFLHALSQEKRSWPVREGDFLSYAHRAHAFWTGFYTSRPGIKYYERSLGALYQSLRQLSIFANQVDFHGLFQLAEIMGLLQHHDTITGTSPMIHIADALQRMSRAEKNGQALALSLYQHILTPSMTTNWSTPLIFCQLNESYCKPLVDIDKFSAIVYNPSSISNEVWIRIPVAEQQTINLDVNNVKKFSIDAIEIGTISLSPILQSIPTVHNRDQFQELIVRVHVPPLSLQAVPFIISSSSSDQISHQASGLYVFRPIGTDPPQQVNIKHFYCFKRKGYEEIIQVYSSFVNQSIRLLDNSPYIEFEWIVGRLNINVEFVTSYHSKDLNNNGIYYTDSSGRSLMKRIRDQRDGYRFKQSEKSAGNYYPLVTGIMIKDEKQDLQMSIITDRAQGGGSIKDGQVEIMIHRRVLTDDSLGVSETLNELGIDGQGLVVRGRHLLSIAKPDDNIKFFREYALKSVWRPIIAFRSDFKDQPLDYKTWSLLNTELPPQVNILTIEPLSHEKNILTILFRIEHIYDRNEHSKLSESISIQIHKIFNNHKLVDAKEVTLGANMYKTGAFDRLKWTVDSTYEDKSEYNETPIFDGRTIHLYPMQIRSFIIKLTKH
;
A
#
# COMPACT_ATOMS: atom_id res chain seq x y z
N MET A 1 -37.68 -1.91 -41.91
CA MET A 1 -36.56 -2.33 -42.79
C MET A 1 -36.98 -2.69 -44.21
N HIS A 2 -38.04 -3.49 -44.44
CA HIS A 2 -38.41 -3.96 -45.78
C HIS A 2 -38.90 -2.87 -46.77
N THR A 3 -39.49 -1.78 -46.26
CA THR A 3 -39.91 -0.60 -47.05
C THR A 3 -38.73 0.30 -47.44
N PHE A 4 -37.69 0.34 -46.60
CA PHE A 4 -36.45 1.10 -46.85
C PHE A 4 -35.62 0.49 -47.98
N TYR A 5 -35.58 -0.84 -48.06
CA TYR A 5 -34.88 -1.56 -49.12
C TYR A 5 -35.48 -1.32 -50.51
N ARG A 6 -36.82 -1.20 -50.63
CA ARG A 6 -37.49 -0.90 -51.91
C ARG A 6 -37.27 0.53 -52.41
N LEU A 7 -37.07 1.50 -51.50
CA LEU A 7 -36.72 2.88 -51.85
C LEU A 7 -35.25 3.01 -52.28
N PHE A 8 -34.36 2.24 -51.64
CA PHE A 8 -32.93 2.22 -51.97
C PHE A 8 -32.67 1.74 -53.41
N VAL A 9 -33.35 0.68 -53.85
CA VAL A 9 -33.19 0.09 -55.20
C VAL A 9 -33.74 0.98 -56.33
N ARG A 10 -34.68 1.90 -56.05
CA ARG A 10 -35.19 2.84 -57.06
C ARG A 10 -34.33 4.10 -57.24
N SER A 11 -33.46 4.43 -56.28
CA SER A 11 -32.69 5.70 -56.28
C SER A 11 -31.35 5.66 -57.02
N THR A 12 -30.88 4.49 -57.47
CA THR A 12 -29.53 4.32 -58.04
C THR A 12 -29.40 4.69 -59.52
N ARG A 13 -30.46 5.17 -60.19
CA ARG A 13 -30.45 5.50 -61.63
C ARG A 13 -30.49 7.00 -62.00
N SER A 14 -30.49 7.92 -61.04
CA SER A 14 -30.49 9.36 -61.33
C SER A 14 -29.50 10.14 -60.47
N THR A 15 -28.62 10.90 -61.13
CA THR A 15 -27.59 11.75 -60.52
C THR A 15 -28.16 12.87 -59.66
N LYS A 16 -29.43 13.25 -59.86
CA LYS A 16 -30.12 14.29 -59.07
C LYS A 16 -30.48 13.83 -57.65
N TYR A 17 -30.74 12.52 -57.47
CA TYR A 17 -31.13 11.96 -56.17
C TYR A 17 -29.94 11.49 -55.32
N ARG A 18 -28.76 11.24 -55.93
CA ARG A 18 -27.53 10.90 -55.19
C ARG A 18 -27.06 12.04 -54.26
N LYS A 19 -27.12 13.29 -54.71
CA LYS A 19 -26.74 14.44 -53.86
C LYS A 19 -27.71 14.64 -52.69
N GLN A 20 -29.01 14.46 -52.90
CA GLN A 20 -30.00 14.56 -51.83
C GLN A 20 -29.90 13.39 -50.84
N LEU A 21 -29.58 12.18 -51.31
CA LEU A 21 -29.38 11.02 -50.45
C LEU A 21 -28.09 11.13 -49.63
N ILE A 22 -27.01 11.66 -50.21
CA ILE A 22 -25.76 11.94 -49.47
C ILE A 22 -25.99 13.01 -48.41
N ILE A 23 -26.68 14.10 -48.74
CA ILE A 23 -27.03 15.13 -47.75
C ILE A 23 -27.91 14.55 -46.64
N LEU A 24 -28.89 13.71 -46.97
CA LEU A 24 -29.77 13.09 -45.98
C LEU A 24 -29.01 12.10 -45.09
N ILE A 25 -28.10 11.29 -45.65
CA ILE A 25 -27.25 10.38 -44.87
C ILE A 25 -26.30 11.18 -43.98
N THR A 26 -25.66 12.24 -44.48
CA THR A 26 -24.79 13.09 -43.67
C THR A 26 -25.57 13.79 -42.55
N VAL A 27 -26.79 14.29 -42.82
CA VAL A 27 -27.63 14.93 -41.79
C VAL A 27 -28.11 13.91 -40.76
N VAL A 28 -28.50 12.69 -41.17
CA VAL A 28 -28.91 11.62 -40.24
C VAL A 28 -27.72 11.07 -39.45
N SER A 29 -26.54 10.98 -40.05
CA SER A 29 -25.30 10.60 -39.35
C SER A 29 -24.85 11.70 -38.39
N CYS A 30 -24.96 12.98 -38.75
CA CYS A 30 -24.69 14.10 -37.85
C CYS A 30 -25.72 14.21 -36.74
N LEU A 31 -27.02 13.96 -37.00
CA LEU A 31 -28.05 13.90 -35.96
C LEU A 31 -27.87 12.68 -35.06
N GLY A 32 -27.49 11.53 -35.62
CA GLY A 32 -27.16 10.32 -34.86
C GLY A 32 -25.93 10.53 -33.97
N PHE A 33 -24.91 11.22 -34.48
CA PHE A 33 -23.73 11.59 -33.71
C PHE A 33 -24.03 12.66 -32.65
N PHE A 34 -24.90 13.64 -32.94
CA PHE A 34 -25.36 14.62 -31.96
C PHE A 34 -26.27 14.01 -30.88
N LEU A 35 -27.09 13.01 -31.23
CA LEU A 35 -27.91 12.27 -30.25
C LEU A 35 -27.05 11.29 -29.44
N TYR A 36 -26.03 10.68 -30.04
CA TYR A 36 -25.03 9.86 -29.35
C TYR A 36 -24.21 10.69 -28.37
N ILE A 37 -23.67 11.85 -28.80
CA ILE A 37 -22.99 12.79 -27.89
C ILE A 37 -23.97 13.35 -26.84
N ARG A 38 -25.23 13.61 -27.18
CA ARG A 38 -26.22 14.07 -26.19
C ARG A 38 -26.66 12.97 -25.21
N GLU A 39 -26.51 11.68 -25.54
CA GLU A 39 -26.74 10.57 -24.61
C GLU A 39 -25.51 10.24 -23.76
N GLU A 40 -24.28 10.37 -24.29
CA GLU A 40 -23.03 10.21 -23.51
C GLU A 40 -22.70 11.45 -22.66
N TYR A 41 -23.09 12.66 -23.07
CA TYR A 41 -22.85 13.94 -22.37
C TYR A 41 -24.14 14.55 -21.82
N ASN A 42 -25.01 13.74 -21.19
CA ASN A 42 -26.15 14.25 -20.44
C ASN A 42 -25.82 14.30 -18.93
N PRO A 43 -25.46 15.46 -18.36
CA PRO A 43 -25.16 15.59 -16.92
C PRO A 43 -26.37 15.28 -16.02
N ARG A 44 -27.57 15.10 -16.59
CA ARG A 44 -28.75 14.62 -15.85
C ARG A 44 -28.84 13.09 -15.70
N LYS A 45 -28.09 12.29 -16.48
CA LYS A 45 -28.00 10.82 -16.28
C LYS A 45 -27.01 10.47 -15.16
N GLU A 46 -25.90 11.20 -15.02
CA GLU A 46 -25.01 11.10 -13.84
C GLU A 46 -25.76 11.41 -12.54
N ASN A 47 -26.61 12.45 -12.53
CA ASN A 47 -27.44 12.75 -11.35
C ASN A 47 -28.54 11.70 -11.05
N ASN A 48 -28.88 10.81 -12.00
CA ASN A 48 -29.85 9.74 -11.77
C ASN A 48 -29.20 8.44 -11.28
N GLU A 49 -27.94 8.17 -11.65
CA GLU A 49 -27.13 7.14 -10.98
C GLU A 49 -26.69 7.60 -9.57
N GLU A 50 -26.36 8.88 -9.39
CA GLU A 50 -26.22 9.49 -8.06
C GLU A 50 -27.51 9.38 -7.24
N ASN A 51 -28.70 9.46 -7.86
CA ASN A 51 -29.97 9.29 -7.15
C ASN A 51 -30.35 7.83 -6.85
N ILE A 52 -29.77 6.85 -7.52
CA ILE A 52 -29.92 5.41 -7.17
C ILE A 52 -28.90 5.01 -6.11
N ILE A 53 -27.72 5.65 -6.09
CA ILE A 53 -26.73 5.52 -5.03
C ILE A 53 -27.13 6.32 -3.78
N SER A 54 -27.86 7.43 -3.91
CA SER A 54 -28.35 8.23 -2.77
C SER A 54 -29.68 7.72 -2.18
N ARG A 55 -30.48 6.95 -2.96
CA ARG A 55 -31.71 6.29 -2.45
C ARG A 55 -31.45 4.95 -1.80
N ASN A 56 -30.34 4.31 -2.11
CA ASN A 56 -29.76 3.39 -1.15
C ASN A 56 -29.19 4.26 -0.05
N LYS A 57 -29.74 4.19 1.16
CA LYS A 57 -28.95 4.55 2.34
C LYS A 57 -27.63 3.81 2.16
N VAL A 58 -26.58 4.53 1.77
CA VAL A 58 -25.23 4.09 2.08
C VAL A 58 -25.31 3.95 3.59
N VAL A 59 -25.37 2.71 4.06
CA VAL A 59 -25.11 2.41 5.46
C VAL A 59 -23.63 2.76 5.61
N LEU A 60 -23.36 4.06 5.68
CA LEU A 60 -22.27 4.57 6.47
C LEU A 60 -22.45 3.95 7.85
N LEU A 61 -21.35 3.71 8.52
CA LEU A 61 -21.24 3.17 9.86
C LEU A 61 -21.84 4.13 10.91
N GLU A 62 -23.02 4.70 10.62
CA GLU A 62 -23.80 5.59 11.45
C GLU A 62 -24.97 4.82 12.05
N ASP A 63 -25.24 5.08 13.34
CA ASP A 63 -26.26 4.49 14.22
C ASP A 63 -25.91 3.16 14.94
N LYS A 64 -24.71 3.03 15.53
CA LYS A 64 -24.51 2.06 16.63
C LYS A 64 -23.89 2.76 17.84
N GLN A 65 -24.44 2.48 19.03
CA GLN A 65 -24.07 3.16 20.28
C GLN A 65 -22.58 3.00 20.62
N PRO A 66 -21.94 4.03 21.23
CA PRO A 66 -20.53 4.00 21.60
C PRO A 66 -20.08 2.87 22.53
N ASP A 67 -21.00 2.31 23.32
CA ASP A 67 -20.68 1.25 24.29
C ASP A 67 -20.61 -0.14 23.64
N ASP A 68 -21.04 -0.29 22.38
CA ASP A 68 -20.81 -1.46 21.53
C ASP A 68 -19.53 -1.34 20.69
N ILE A 69 -18.81 -0.20 20.75
CA ILE A 69 -17.63 0.05 19.89
C ILE A 69 -16.50 -0.93 20.18
N ILE A 70 -16.43 -1.59 21.34
CA ILE A 70 -15.50 -2.69 21.59
C ILE A 70 -16.10 -3.62 22.66
N SER A 71 -16.26 -4.91 22.31
CA SER A 71 -16.78 -5.95 23.20
C SER A 71 -15.92 -6.08 24.46
N SER A 72 -16.55 -5.97 25.62
CA SER A 72 -16.01 -6.47 26.88
C SER A 72 -16.36 -7.97 26.98
N LYS A 73 -15.33 -8.81 27.19
CA LYS A 73 -15.35 -10.29 27.15
C LYS A 73 -15.59 -10.90 25.77
N SER A 74 -14.49 -11.37 25.18
CA SER A 74 -14.49 -12.28 24.03
C SER A 74 -15.31 -13.54 24.35
N GLU A 75 -16.43 -13.75 23.67
CA GLU A 75 -16.77 -15.12 23.32
C GLU A 75 -15.58 -15.65 22.52
N ASN A 76 -14.75 -16.52 23.11
CA ASN A 76 -13.59 -17.11 22.44
C ASN A 76 -14.10 -18.14 21.39
N CYS A 77 -14.75 -17.65 20.34
CA CYS A 77 -15.41 -18.47 19.32
C CYS A 77 -14.39 -19.14 18.39
N ALA A 78 -13.27 -18.46 18.13
CA ALA A 78 -12.30 -18.80 17.09
C ALA A 78 -11.86 -20.28 17.17
N TYR A 79 -11.60 -20.76 18.39
CA TYR A 79 -11.09 -22.12 18.62
C TYR A 79 -12.17 -23.12 19.06
N LYS A 80 -13.31 -22.64 19.59
CA LYS A 80 -14.33 -23.47 20.21
C LYS A 80 -15.00 -24.44 19.22
N ASN A 81 -15.13 -24.02 17.97
CA ASN A 81 -15.82 -24.79 16.93
C ASN A 81 -14.86 -25.54 16.00
N CYS A 82 -13.62 -25.78 16.42
CA CYS A 82 -12.67 -26.54 15.64
C CYS A 82 -13.04 -28.04 15.58
N PRO A 83 -12.77 -28.71 14.44
CA PRO A 83 -12.96 -30.16 14.32
C PRO A 83 -12.18 -30.92 15.40
N LYS A 84 -12.75 -32.04 15.87
CA LYS A 84 -12.07 -32.92 16.82
C LYS A 84 -10.96 -33.69 16.12
N LEU A 85 -9.76 -33.63 16.68
CA LEU A 85 -8.61 -34.41 16.23
C LEU A 85 -8.71 -35.86 16.70
N ARG A 86 -7.98 -36.75 16.03
CA ARG A 86 -7.77 -38.14 16.46
C ARG A 86 -6.36 -38.31 16.99
N GLU A 87 -6.24 -39.06 18.09
CA GLU A 87 -4.95 -39.45 18.68
C GLU A 87 -4.28 -40.56 17.84
N ASP A 88 -2.96 -40.69 17.96
CA ASP A 88 -2.13 -41.73 17.32
C ASP A 88 -2.22 -41.83 15.78
N VAL A 89 -2.72 -40.79 15.12
CA VAL A 89 -2.78 -40.68 13.66
C VAL A 89 -2.25 -39.32 13.19
N ILE A 90 -1.96 -39.22 11.89
CA ILE A 90 -1.68 -37.94 11.24
C ILE A 90 -3.01 -37.28 10.88
N ASN A 91 -3.32 -36.16 11.52
CA ASN A 91 -4.50 -35.35 11.21
C ASN A 91 -4.19 -34.47 9.99
N VAL A 92 -4.96 -34.64 8.93
CA VAL A 92 -4.84 -33.91 7.67
C VAL A 92 -5.96 -32.90 7.58
N HIS A 93 -5.58 -31.63 7.68
CA HIS A 93 -6.47 -30.48 7.64
C HIS A 93 -6.68 -30.06 6.18
N ILE A 94 -7.85 -30.35 5.60
CA ILE A 94 -8.23 -29.80 4.29
C ILE A 94 -8.73 -28.38 4.48
N ILE A 95 -7.96 -27.40 4.01
CA ILE A 95 -8.27 -25.97 4.12
C ILE A 95 -8.72 -25.48 2.75
N CYS A 96 -10.04 -25.34 2.58
CA CYS A 96 -10.65 -24.86 1.33
C CYS A 96 -10.55 -23.35 1.24
N HIS A 97 -10.00 -22.83 0.16
CA HIS A 97 -9.82 -21.39 -0.06
C HIS A 97 -9.93 -21.03 -1.54
N THR A 98 -10.06 -19.74 -1.82
CA THR A 98 -9.94 -19.17 -3.16
C THR A 98 -9.11 -17.90 -3.02
N HIS A 99 -8.06 -17.77 -3.83
CA HIS A 99 -7.24 -16.57 -3.83
C HIS A 99 -7.88 -15.55 -4.77
N LEU A 100 -8.24 -14.38 -4.23
CA LEU A 100 -9.00 -13.38 -4.96
C LEU A 100 -8.23 -12.07 -5.00
N ASP A 101 -7.59 -11.79 -6.12
CA ASP A 101 -6.87 -10.52 -6.30
C ASP A 101 -7.83 -9.35 -6.48
N PRO A 102 -7.83 -8.36 -5.57
CA PRO A 102 -8.63 -7.13 -5.70
C PRO A 102 -8.02 -6.18 -6.73
N GLY A 103 -7.68 -6.72 -7.91
CA GLY A 103 -6.92 -6.05 -8.95
C GLY A 103 -5.64 -6.78 -9.33
N TRP A 104 -5.59 -7.36 -10.52
CA TRP A 104 -4.40 -7.97 -11.12
C TRP A 104 -4.53 -7.92 -12.64
N LEU A 105 -4.90 -9.02 -13.31
CA LEU A 105 -5.16 -9.04 -14.76
C LEU A 105 -6.41 -8.25 -15.16
N ASN A 106 -7.31 -8.01 -14.20
CA ASN A 106 -8.50 -7.20 -14.34
C ASN A 106 -8.64 -6.27 -13.13
N SER A 107 -9.53 -5.28 -13.21
CA SER A 107 -9.82 -4.39 -12.08
C SER A 107 -10.57 -5.13 -10.96
N VAL A 108 -10.55 -4.54 -9.75
CA VAL A 108 -11.32 -5.07 -8.61
C VAL A 108 -12.80 -5.27 -8.95
N ASP A 109 -13.44 -4.33 -9.65
CA ASP A 109 -14.85 -4.47 -10.02
C ASP A 109 -15.04 -5.42 -11.21
N GLY A 110 -14.07 -5.48 -12.14
CA GLY A 110 -14.06 -6.46 -13.23
C GLY A 110 -14.08 -7.90 -12.72
N TYR A 111 -13.21 -8.23 -11.76
CA TYR A 111 -13.24 -9.54 -11.08
C TYR A 111 -14.49 -9.72 -10.23
N PHE A 112 -14.96 -8.67 -9.55
CA PHE A 112 -16.13 -8.81 -8.69
C PHE A 112 -17.37 -9.29 -9.46
N PHE A 113 -17.58 -8.75 -10.67
CA PHE A 113 -18.74 -9.06 -11.51
C PHE A 113 -18.47 -10.10 -12.61
N GLY A 114 -17.22 -10.55 -12.81
CA GLY A 114 -16.85 -11.41 -13.94
C GLY A 114 -16.96 -10.70 -15.29
N ILE A 115 -16.65 -9.39 -15.34
CA ILE A 115 -16.72 -8.58 -16.55
C ILE A 115 -15.32 -8.47 -17.14
N ASP A 116 -15.14 -8.92 -18.38
CA ASP A 116 -13.90 -8.73 -19.12
C ASP A 116 -13.80 -7.28 -19.62
N HIS A 117 -12.94 -6.50 -18.97
CA HIS A 117 -12.58 -5.15 -19.42
C HIS A 117 -11.33 -5.15 -20.32
N GLY A 118 -10.68 -6.30 -20.48
CA GLY A 118 -9.43 -6.43 -21.24
C GLY A 118 -9.59 -5.97 -22.70
N PRO A 119 -8.53 -5.43 -23.33
CA PRO A 119 -8.54 -5.25 -24.77
C PRO A 119 -8.80 -6.62 -25.41
N ASN A 120 -9.68 -6.67 -26.42
CA ASN A 120 -9.85 -7.87 -27.25
C ASN A 120 -8.47 -8.29 -27.79
N ASN A 121 -7.84 -9.28 -27.16
CA ASN A 121 -6.57 -9.79 -27.62
C ASN A 121 -6.82 -10.51 -28.95
N GLN A 122 -6.70 -9.79 -30.07
CA GLN A 122 -6.69 -10.37 -31.40
C GLN A 122 -5.34 -11.08 -31.61
N LYS A 123 -5.18 -12.28 -31.05
CA LYS A 123 -4.22 -13.24 -31.59
C LYS A 123 -4.92 -13.99 -32.73
N GLY A 124 -4.53 -13.70 -33.98
CA GLY A 124 -4.93 -14.49 -35.15
C GLY A 124 -6.38 -14.33 -35.64
N GLY A 125 -7.05 -13.22 -35.36
CA GLY A 125 -8.39 -12.94 -35.91
C GLY A 125 -9.57 -13.63 -35.21
N GLN A 126 -9.35 -14.28 -34.06
CA GLN A 126 -10.40 -14.74 -33.16
C GLN A 126 -10.52 -13.83 -31.93
N THR A 127 -11.72 -13.37 -31.61
CA THR A 127 -12.05 -12.72 -30.33
C THR A 127 -12.15 -13.78 -29.24
N TYR A 128 -11.15 -13.87 -28.37
CA TYR A 128 -11.25 -14.62 -27.12
C TYR A 128 -11.92 -13.70 -26.08
N ARG A 129 -13.20 -13.94 -25.75
CA ARG A 129 -13.73 -13.52 -24.45
C ARG A 129 -13.16 -14.52 -23.46
N HIS A 130 -12.28 -14.08 -22.56
CA HIS A 130 -11.97 -14.92 -21.41
C HIS A 130 -13.24 -15.00 -20.57
N ASN A 131 -13.70 -16.20 -20.20
CA ASN A 131 -14.67 -16.31 -19.11
C ASN A 131 -13.96 -15.80 -17.86
N MET A 132 -14.14 -14.51 -17.56
CA MET A 132 -13.55 -13.90 -16.36
C MET A 132 -14.28 -14.45 -15.15
N PRO A 133 -13.55 -14.89 -14.11
CA PRO A 133 -14.18 -15.42 -12.92
C PRO A 133 -14.99 -14.32 -12.22
N SER A 134 -16.12 -14.70 -11.64
CA SER A 134 -16.99 -13.80 -10.88
C SER A 134 -16.88 -14.09 -9.38
N VAL A 135 -16.27 -13.17 -8.62
CA VAL A 135 -16.21 -13.28 -7.14
C VAL A 135 -17.61 -13.34 -6.53
N LEU A 136 -18.56 -12.58 -7.09
CA LEU A 136 -19.96 -12.65 -6.69
C LEU A 136 -20.54 -14.06 -6.82
N THR A 137 -20.25 -14.74 -7.95
CA THR A 137 -20.70 -16.11 -8.19
C THR A 137 -20.04 -17.08 -7.21
N ILE A 138 -18.72 -16.96 -7.03
CA ILE A 138 -17.94 -17.81 -6.12
C ILE A 138 -18.52 -17.74 -4.69
N PHE A 139 -18.71 -16.54 -4.13
CA PHE A 139 -19.24 -16.42 -2.77
C PHE A 139 -20.66 -16.98 -2.61
N ASN A 140 -21.54 -16.74 -3.57
CA ASN A 140 -22.91 -17.27 -3.53
C ASN A 140 -22.92 -18.81 -3.58
N ASN A 141 -22.08 -19.40 -4.43
CA ASN A 141 -22.01 -20.84 -4.62
C ASN A 141 -21.33 -21.52 -3.44
N VAL A 142 -20.27 -20.93 -2.88
CA VAL A 142 -19.63 -21.40 -1.64
C VAL A 142 -20.63 -21.44 -0.49
N VAL A 143 -21.37 -20.35 -0.24
CA VAL A 143 -22.37 -20.32 0.84
C VAL A 143 -23.43 -21.41 0.63
N SER A 144 -23.92 -21.57 -0.60
CA SER A 144 -24.90 -22.61 -0.94
C SER A 144 -24.35 -24.01 -0.66
N ALA A 145 -23.14 -24.31 -1.12
CA ALA A 145 -22.48 -25.59 -0.87
C ALA A 145 -22.18 -25.84 0.62
N LEU A 146 -21.87 -24.80 1.39
CA LEU A 146 -21.75 -24.94 2.84
C LEU A 146 -23.10 -25.33 3.47
N LEU A 147 -24.22 -24.79 3.03
CA LEU A 147 -25.54 -25.14 3.61
C LEU A 147 -25.92 -26.61 3.40
N GLU A 148 -25.41 -27.27 2.35
CA GLU A 148 -25.73 -28.66 2.04
C GLU A 148 -25.08 -29.70 2.97
N ASN A 149 -23.91 -29.39 3.56
CA ASN A 149 -23.20 -30.35 4.43
C ASN A 149 -22.51 -29.61 5.58
N ALA A 150 -22.92 -29.90 6.82
CA ALA A 150 -22.45 -29.23 8.03
C ALA A 150 -20.94 -29.38 8.33
N GLN A 151 -20.25 -30.35 7.71
CA GLN A 151 -18.80 -30.54 7.88
C GLN A 151 -17.97 -29.62 6.99
N ARG A 152 -18.52 -29.15 5.85
CA ARG A 152 -17.80 -28.29 4.91
C ARG A 152 -17.41 -26.98 5.57
N ARG A 153 -16.20 -26.52 5.27
CA ARG A 153 -15.64 -25.25 5.75
C ARG A 153 -14.94 -24.52 4.61
N PHE A 154 -14.85 -23.20 4.73
CA PHE A 154 -14.22 -22.35 3.71
C PHE A 154 -13.54 -21.13 4.34
N VAL A 155 -12.47 -20.66 3.71
CA VAL A 155 -11.71 -19.46 4.11
C VAL A 155 -12.08 -18.30 3.21
N MET A 156 -12.40 -17.14 3.80
CA MET A 156 -12.55 -15.88 3.07
C MET A 156 -11.53 -14.86 3.60
N VAL A 157 -10.91 -14.08 2.70
CA VAL A 157 -9.70 -13.31 3.02
C VAL A 157 -9.86 -11.81 2.75
N GLU A 158 -10.14 -11.40 1.51
CA GLU A 158 -10.05 -10.01 1.09
C GLU A 158 -11.33 -9.23 1.44
N MET A 159 -11.28 -8.39 2.48
CA MET A 159 -12.45 -7.64 2.93
C MET A 159 -12.98 -6.66 1.88
N SER A 160 -12.14 -6.20 0.95
CA SER A 160 -12.56 -5.37 -0.18
C SER A 160 -13.62 -6.05 -1.07
N PHE A 161 -13.52 -7.37 -1.29
CA PHE A 161 -14.53 -8.16 -1.99
C PHE A 161 -15.71 -8.52 -1.10
N ILE A 162 -15.46 -8.94 0.15
CA ILE A 162 -16.54 -9.28 1.08
C ILE A 162 -17.44 -8.08 1.32
N TRP A 163 -16.88 -6.88 1.47
CA TRP A 163 -17.65 -5.65 1.63
C TRP A 163 -18.50 -5.35 0.38
N ARG A 164 -17.94 -5.49 -0.83
CA ARG A 164 -18.70 -5.34 -2.09
C ARG A 164 -19.87 -6.32 -2.14
N TRP A 165 -19.63 -7.58 -1.81
CA TRP A 165 -20.66 -8.61 -1.76
C TRP A 165 -21.71 -8.31 -0.67
N TRP A 166 -21.27 -8.02 0.55
CA TRP A 166 -22.11 -7.78 1.73
C TRP A 166 -23.13 -6.68 1.53
N LYS A 167 -22.73 -5.58 0.87
CA LYS A 167 -23.63 -4.46 0.57
C LYS A 167 -24.78 -4.80 -0.37
N ARG A 168 -24.73 -5.95 -1.06
CA ARG A 168 -25.76 -6.41 -2.01
C ARG A 168 -26.71 -7.44 -1.40
N LEU A 169 -26.43 -7.89 -0.18
CA LEU A 169 -27.22 -8.92 0.50
C LEU A 169 -28.37 -8.31 1.29
N ASP A 170 -29.50 -9.02 1.33
CA ASP A 170 -30.56 -8.75 2.30
C ASP A 170 -30.18 -9.20 3.72
N GLU A 171 -30.94 -8.75 4.72
CA GLU A 171 -30.62 -9.05 6.12
C GLU A 171 -30.81 -10.53 6.50
N ASP A 172 -31.64 -11.29 5.79
CA ASP A 172 -31.85 -12.71 6.09
C ASP A 172 -30.66 -13.55 5.60
N TYR A 173 -30.14 -13.24 4.41
CA TYR A 173 -28.91 -13.85 3.91
C TYR A 173 -27.70 -13.48 4.76
N LYS A 174 -27.60 -12.22 5.22
CA LYS A 174 -26.56 -11.80 6.19
C LYS A 174 -26.64 -12.58 7.51
N LYS A 175 -27.84 -12.91 8.01
CA LYS A 175 -28.00 -13.76 9.22
C LYS A 175 -27.46 -15.17 8.97
N ILE A 176 -27.69 -15.75 7.79
CA ILE A 176 -27.15 -17.06 7.42
C ILE A 176 -25.61 -17.03 7.46
N ILE A 177 -24.99 -16.02 6.85
CA ILE A 177 -23.53 -15.89 6.83
C ILE A 177 -22.96 -15.68 8.23
N ARG A 178 -23.57 -14.80 9.05
CA ARG A 178 -23.19 -14.62 10.46
C ARG A 178 -23.29 -15.93 11.25
N LYS A 179 -24.26 -16.79 10.95
CA LYS A 179 -24.36 -18.12 11.54
C LYS A 179 -23.20 -19.02 11.09
N LEU A 180 -22.87 -19.07 9.80
CA LEU A 180 -21.74 -19.87 9.30
C LEU A 180 -20.40 -19.42 9.91
N LEU A 181 -20.19 -18.11 10.06
CA LEU A 181 -19.04 -17.53 10.77
C LEU A 181 -19.03 -17.95 12.25
N LYS A 182 -20.15 -17.79 12.94
CA LYS A 182 -20.28 -18.20 14.35
C LYS A 182 -20.01 -19.69 14.54
N ASP A 183 -20.46 -20.53 13.62
CA ASP A 183 -20.26 -21.98 13.65
C ASP A 183 -18.83 -22.39 13.21
N GLY A 184 -17.96 -21.44 12.85
CA GLY A 184 -16.58 -21.68 12.38
C GLY A 184 -16.50 -22.34 11.00
N ARG A 185 -17.60 -22.30 10.23
CA ARG A 185 -17.72 -22.90 8.90
C ARG A 185 -17.22 -21.97 7.80
N ILE A 186 -17.32 -20.67 8.04
CA ILE A 186 -16.54 -19.66 7.32
C ILE A 186 -15.49 -19.15 8.31
N ASP A 187 -14.23 -19.17 7.90
CA ASP A 187 -13.13 -18.56 8.65
C ASP A 187 -12.69 -17.28 7.93
N ILE A 188 -12.58 -16.19 8.67
CA ILE A 188 -11.97 -14.96 8.16
C ILE A 188 -10.48 -15.05 8.49
N ALA A 189 -9.67 -15.40 7.50
CA ALA A 189 -8.21 -15.41 7.63
C ALA A 189 -7.64 -14.14 6.99
N GLY A 190 -6.56 -13.57 7.53
CA GLY A 190 -6.20 -12.20 7.18
C GLY A 190 -7.22 -11.24 7.78
N GLY A 191 -8.26 -10.82 7.05
CA GLY A 191 -9.27 -9.86 7.57
C GLY A 191 -8.91 -8.40 7.36
N SER A 192 -7.78 -8.14 6.70
CA SER A 192 -7.39 -6.84 6.17
C SER A 192 -8.18 -6.49 4.90
N TRP A 193 -8.12 -5.23 4.44
CA TRP A 193 -8.82 -4.80 3.23
C TRP A 193 -8.38 -5.60 1.99
N VAL A 194 -7.08 -5.84 1.90
CA VAL A 194 -6.42 -6.68 0.90
C VAL A 194 -5.29 -7.48 1.56
N SER A 195 -4.83 -8.53 0.88
CA SER A 195 -3.54 -9.17 1.17
C SER A 195 -2.43 -8.24 0.68
N ASN A 196 -1.91 -7.39 1.57
CA ASN A 196 -0.98 -6.33 1.20
C ASN A 196 0.41 -6.86 0.86
N ASP A 197 1.14 -6.21 -0.06
CA ASP A 197 2.57 -6.48 -0.26
C ASP A 197 3.37 -6.22 1.03
N GLU A 198 4.46 -6.98 1.20
CA GLU A 198 5.35 -6.89 2.34
C GLU A 198 6.71 -6.22 2.06
N ALA A 199 7.02 -5.90 0.80
CA ALA A 199 8.30 -5.30 0.42
C ALA A 199 8.24 -3.77 0.24
N VAL A 200 7.33 -3.25 -0.59
CA VAL A 200 7.24 -1.84 -1.02
C VAL A 200 6.14 -1.02 -0.34
N SER A 201 5.29 -1.67 0.44
CA SER A 201 4.26 -1.01 1.25
C SER A 201 4.86 -0.35 2.50
N HIS A 202 4.32 0.80 2.92
CA HIS A 202 4.75 1.47 4.15
C HIS A 202 3.91 1.02 5.35
N TYR A 203 4.54 0.88 6.52
CA TYR A 203 3.89 0.33 7.71
C TYR A 203 2.63 1.10 8.14
N SER A 204 2.58 2.42 7.95
CA SER A 204 1.39 3.22 8.26
C SER A 204 0.19 2.83 7.39
N ALA A 205 0.38 2.67 6.07
CA ALA A 205 -0.67 2.29 5.15
C ALA A 205 -1.14 0.85 5.37
N MET A 206 -0.23 -0.06 5.76
CA MET A 206 -0.60 -1.42 6.18
C MET A 206 -1.47 -1.42 7.44
N ILE A 207 -1.09 -0.64 8.45
CA ILE A 207 -1.89 -0.52 9.67
C ILE A 207 -3.28 0.04 9.33
N ASP A 208 -3.34 1.09 8.50
CA ASP A 208 -4.61 1.72 8.10
C ASP A 208 -5.52 0.73 7.37
N GLN A 209 -5.01 -0.01 6.37
CA GLN A 209 -5.83 -0.96 5.60
C GLN A 209 -6.27 -2.18 6.44
N CYS A 210 -5.41 -2.67 7.35
CA CYS A 210 -5.80 -3.70 8.33
C CYS A 210 -6.91 -3.20 9.26
N THR A 211 -6.74 -2.00 9.82
CA THR A 211 -7.72 -1.38 10.73
C THR A 211 -9.06 -1.18 10.04
N PHE A 212 -9.03 -0.75 8.77
CA PHE A 212 -10.22 -0.56 7.96
C PHE A 212 -10.96 -1.89 7.73
N GLY A 213 -10.24 -2.96 7.37
CA GLY A 213 -10.80 -4.31 7.27
C GLY A 213 -11.37 -4.83 8.58
N PHE A 214 -10.62 -4.73 9.68
CA PHE A 214 -11.06 -5.24 10.99
C PHE A 214 -12.27 -4.51 11.55
N ARG A 215 -12.41 -3.21 11.29
CA ARG A 215 -13.60 -2.44 11.64
C ARG A 215 -14.82 -3.00 10.91
N PHE A 216 -14.72 -3.27 9.60
CA PHE A 216 -15.80 -3.94 8.86
C PHE A 216 -16.13 -5.33 9.44
N VAL A 217 -15.11 -6.17 9.70
CA VAL A 217 -15.29 -7.49 10.33
C VAL A 217 -16.05 -7.35 11.66
N LYS A 218 -15.64 -6.42 12.51
CA LYS A 218 -16.24 -6.21 13.82
C LYS A 218 -17.69 -5.73 13.72
N ASP A 219 -17.93 -4.70 12.93
CA ASP A 219 -19.21 -3.98 12.92
C ASP A 219 -20.31 -4.77 12.20
N GLU A 220 -19.92 -5.52 11.16
CA GLU A 220 -20.84 -6.23 10.26
C GLU A 220 -20.81 -7.76 10.45
N LEU A 221 -19.62 -8.36 10.53
CA LEU A 221 -19.41 -9.82 10.64
C LEU A 221 -19.37 -10.34 12.08
N ARG A 222 -19.29 -9.44 13.07
CA ARG A 222 -19.32 -9.70 14.53
C ARG A 222 -18.05 -10.33 15.11
N THR A 223 -18.00 -10.42 16.44
CA THR A 223 -16.81 -10.75 17.24
C THR A 223 -16.22 -12.13 16.99
N CYS A 224 -17.03 -13.15 16.69
CA CYS A 224 -16.51 -14.50 16.38
C CYS A 224 -15.70 -14.55 15.08
N SER A 225 -15.76 -13.51 14.25
CA SER A 225 -15.11 -13.43 12.94
C SER A 225 -13.75 -12.72 13.00
N GLN A 226 -13.26 -12.38 14.20
CA GLN A 226 -11.95 -11.76 14.36
C GLN A 226 -10.85 -12.72 13.88
N PRO A 227 -9.96 -12.29 12.99
CA PRO A 227 -8.99 -13.17 12.37
C PRO A 227 -7.88 -13.54 13.37
N ALA A 228 -7.63 -14.84 13.50
CA ALA A 228 -6.56 -15.37 14.35
C ALA A 228 -5.26 -15.67 13.57
N VAL A 229 -5.35 -15.81 12.25
CA VAL A 229 -4.23 -16.20 11.37
C VAL A 229 -4.02 -15.18 10.28
N ALA A 230 -2.78 -14.68 10.17
CA ALA A 230 -2.36 -13.89 9.02
C ALA A 230 -2.22 -14.83 7.81
N TRP A 231 -2.91 -14.51 6.72
CA TRP A 231 -3.02 -15.37 5.55
C TRP A 231 -2.36 -14.69 4.36
N GLN A 232 -1.11 -15.04 4.12
CA GLN A 232 -0.17 -14.28 3.30
C GLN A 232 0.41 -15.20 2.21
N LEU A 233 -0.46 -15.72 1.35
CA LEU A 233 -0.11 -16.85 0.49
C LEU A 233 0.78 -16.48 -0.71
N ASP A 234 0.52 -15.34 -1.34
CA ASP A 234 1.04 -15.00 -2.67
C ASP A 234 2.02 -13.83 -2.71
N LEU A 235 2.65 -13.50 -1.59
CA LEU A 235 3.57 -12.36 -1.53
C LEU A 235 4.97 -12.73 -2.01
N PHE A 236 5.67 -11.75 -2.55
CA PHE A 236 6.97 -11.95 -3.19
C PHE A 236 8.12 -11.82 -2.17
N GLY A 237 8.00 -12.59 -1.08
CA GLY A 237 8.83 -12.53 0.13
C GLY A 237 8.11 -11.86 1.30
N HIS A 238 8.62 -12.07 2.52
CA HIS A 238 7.97 -11.64 3.77
C HIS A 238 8.89 -10.80 4.65
N GLY A 239 8.40 -9.64 5.10
CA GLY A 239 9.15 -8.65 5.86
C GLY A 239 8.98 -8.84 7.38
N ARG A 240 10.09 -8.73 8.13
CA ARG A 240 10.07 -8.91 9.60
C ARG A 240 9.14 -7.92 10.30
N GLU A 241 9.18 -6.65 9.91
CA GLU A 241 8.41 -5.61 10.60
C GLU A 241 6.90 -5.84 10.52
N ILE A 242 6.38 -6.19 9.36
CA ILE A 242 4.93 -6.33 9.14
C ILE A 242 4.38 -7.47 9.98
N ASN A 243 5.15 -8.54 10.10
CA ASN A 243 4.83 -9.68 10.94
C ASN A 243 4.89 -9.33 12.44
N SER A 244 5.78 -8.41 12.84
CA SER A 244 5.72 -7.74 14.15
C SER A 244 4.41 -6.99 14.36
N LEU A 245 3.90 -6.28 13.34
CA LEU A 245 2.63 -5.58 13.42
C LEU A 245 1.44 -6.54 13.49
N PHE A 246 1.43 -7.63 12.73
CA PHE A 246 0.40 -8.67 12.84
C PHE A 246 0.34 -9.23 14.27
N SER A 247 1.47 -9.54 14.89
CA SER A 247 1.47 -10.00 16.28
C SER A 247 0.86 -8.97 17.25
N GLN A 248 1.09 -7.67 17.03
CA GLN A 248 0.49 -6.56 17.80
C GLN A 248 -1.00 -6.31 17.48
N MET A 249 -1.49 -6.80 16.33
CA MET A 249 -2.90 -6.79 15.95
C MET A 249 -3.69 -7.97 16.55
N GLY A 250 -2.99 -8.97 17.12
CA GLY A 250 -3.58 -10.10 17.82
C GLY A 250 -3.57 -11.43 17.07
N TYR A 251 -2.86 -11.52 15.94
CA TYR A 251 -2.71 -12.79 15.21
C TYR A 251 -1.83 -13.78 15.97
N ASP A 252 -2.22 -15.04 16.04
CA ASP A 252 -1.47 -16.10 16.72
C ASP A 252 -0.42 -16.79 15.82
N GLY A 253 -0.56 -16.65 14.50
CA GLY A 253 0.38 -17.18 13.53
C GLY A 253 0.17 -16.66 12.13
N ILE A 254 1.10 -16.99 11.23
CA ILE A 254 1.07 -16.67 9.81
C ILE A 254 1.27 -17.94 8.98
N LEU A 255 0.58 -18.02 7.84
CA LEU A 255 0.79 -19.04 6.81
C LEU A 255 1.14 -18.38 5.47
N PHE A 256 2.20 -18.87 4.82
CA PHE A 256 2.64 -18.39 3.50
C PHE A 256 3.33 -19.46 2.66
N GLY A 257 3.38 -19.26 1.34
CA GLY A 257 3.97 -20.22 0.40
C GLY A 257 5.37 -19.85 -0.12
N ARG A 258 5.65 -18.55 -0.30
CA ARG A 258 6.80 -18.06 -1.06
C ARG A 258 7.96 -17.63 -0.15
N LEU A 259 9.14 -18.18 -0.40
CA LEU A 259 10.43 -17.78 0.15
C LEU A 259 11.53 -18.23 -0.82
N ASP A 260 12.78 -17.83 -0.58
CA ASP A 260 13.90 -18.25 -1.41
C ASP A 260 13.94 -19.79 -1.58
N TYR A 261 14.14 -20.24 -2.82
CA TYR A 261 14.09 -21.66 -3.16
C TYR A 261 15.13 -22.49 -2.39
N GLN A 262 16.31 -21.93 -2.09
CA GLN A 262 17.36 -22.64 -1.34
C GLN A 262 16.94 -22.80 0.13
N GLU A 263 16.34 -21.76 0.72
CA GLU A 263 15.77 -21.87 2.07
C GLU A 263 14.61 -22.87 2.09
N LYS A 264 13.74 -22.85 1.08
CA LYS A 264 12.63 -23.81 0.96
C LYS A 264 13.13 -25.26 0.90
N GLU A 265 14.12 -25.54 0.06
CA GLU A 265 14.73 -26.86 -0.08
C GLU A 265 15.36 -27.33 1.23
N GLN A 266 16.18 -26.49 1.86
CA GLN A 266 16.83 -26.80 3.14
C GLN A 266 15.77 -27.10 4.22
N ARG A 267 14.76 -26.24 4.37
CA ARG A 267 13.70 -26.42 5.38
C ARG A 267 12.84 -27.65 5.13
N THR A 268 12.60 -27.99 3.88
CA THR A 268 11.85 -29.20 3.51
C THR A 268 12.66 -30.44 3.88
N ALA A 269 13.97 -30.46 3.61
CA ALA A 269 14.86 -31.56 3.98
C ALA A 269 15.02 -31.70 5.50
N GLU A 270 15.10 -30.58 6.22
CA GLU A 270 15.28 -30.51 7.68
C GLU A 270 13.95 -30.60 8.46
N LYS A 271 12.81 -30.57 7.77
CA LYS A 271 11.45 -30.58 8.35
C LYS A 271 11.16 -29.41 9.28
N THR A 272 11.67 -28.23 8.91
CA THR A 272 11.57 -26.96 9.65
C THR A 272 10.69 -25.92 8.95
N LEU A 273 9.71 -26.38 8.16
CA LEU A 273 8.69 -25.53 7.53
C LEU A 273 7.69 -24.94 8.56
N GLN A 274 7.60 -25.53 9.75
CA GLN A 274 6.84 -25.03 10.89
C GLN A 274 7.83 -24.56 11.96
N MET A 275 7.70 -23.31 12.40
CA MET A 275 8.69 -22.64 13.25
C MET A 275 8.08 -21.50 14.04
N ILE A 276 8.83 -21.00 15.02
CA ILE A 276 8.56 -19.70 15.65
C ILE A 276 9.46 -18.65 15.02
N TRP A 277 8.85 -17.64 14.42
CA TRP A 277 9.56 -16.49 13.90
C TRP A 277 9.71 -15.42 14.99
N LYS A 278 10.95 -15.07 15.30
CA LYS A 278 11.29 -13.93 16.16
C LYS A 278 11.22 -12.65 15.35
N ILE A 279 10.10 -11.96 15.48
CA ILE A 279 9.68 -10.82 14.66
C ILE A 279 10.04 -9.48 15.29
N ASN A 280 10.22 -9.40 16.61
CA ASN A 280 10.54 -8.14 17.28
C ASN A 280 11.32 -8.35 18.58
N GLU A 281 12.63 -8.07 18.55
CA GLU A 281 13.52 -8.21 19.70
C GLU A 281 13.18 -7.27 20.86
N ASN A 282 12.53 -6.15 20.55
CA ASN A 282 12.22 -5.08 21.50
C ASN A 282 10.81 -5.16 22.08
N ALA A 283 9.99 -6.13 21.65
CA ALA A 283 8.62 -6.30 22.12
C ALA A 283 8.51 -7.18 23.38
N PRO A 284 7.39 -7.10 24.13
CA PRO A 284 7.06 -8.09 25.15
C PRO A 284 7.04 -9.51 24.59
N LYS A 285 7.24 -10.52 25.45
CA LYS A 285 7.25 -11.93 25.04
C LYS A 285 5.97 -12.37 24.30
N SER A 286 4.81 -11.78 24.59
CA SER A 286 3.55 -12.07 23.91
C SER A 286 3.41 -11.48 22.49
N GLU A 287 4.30 -10.56 22.11
CA GLU A 287 4.28 -9.85 20.83
C GLU A 287 5.59 -10.07 20.02
N ARG A 288 6.66 -10.54 20.66
CA ARG A 288 8.00 -10.81 20.07
C ARG A 288 8.04 -11.96 19.08
N TRP A 289 7.11 -12.89 19.18
CA TRP A 289 7.12 -14.17 18.47
C TRP A 289 5.82 -14.37 17.73
N LEU A 290 5.91 -14.99 16.56
CA LEU A 290 4.76 -15.41 15.78
C LEU A 290 5.01 -16.83 15.27
N PHE A 291 4.03 -17.72 15.41
CA PHE A 291 4.15 -19.02 14.76
C PHE A 291 4.07 -18.84 13.25
N THR A 292 4.92 -19.55 12.51
CA THR A 292 4.99 -19.45 11.06
C THR A 292 4.95 -20.83 10.44
N GLY A 293 3.97 -21.06 9.57
CA GLY A 293 3.85 -22.27 8.76
C GLY A 293 4.07 -21.99 7.28
N ILE A 294 5.10 -22.60 6.71
CA ILE A 294 5.42 -22.47 5.29
C ILE A 294 4.77 -23.62 4.52
N LEU A 295 3.93 -23.28 3.54
CA LEU A 295 3.17 -24.23 2.76
C LEU A 295 4.02 -24.95 1.70
N PRO A 296 4.04 -26.29 1.62
CA PRO A 296 4.98 -27.07 0.79
C PRO A 296 4.70 -26.98 -0.71
N ASN A 297 3.48 -26.65 -1.13
CA ASN A 297 3.07 -26.64 -2.54
C ASN A 297 2.50 -25.25 -2.91
N LEU A 298 3.16 -24.18 -2.47
CA LEU A 298 2.62 -22.82 -2.50
C LEU A 298 1.21 -22.80 -1.89
N TYR A 299 0.21 -22.32 -2.60
CA TYR A 299 -1.17 -22.22 -2.15
C TYR A 299 -2.13 -23.13 -2.93
N HIS A 300 -1.60 -24.17 -3.56
CA HIS A 300 -2.37 -25.16 -4.31
C HIS A 300 -2.37 -26.53 -3.64
N PRO A 301 -3.41 -27.35 -3.89
CA PRO A 301 -3.36 -28.75 -3.52
C PRO A 301 -2.26 -29.44 -4.34
N PRO A 302 -1.61 -30.47 -3.80
CA PRO A 302 -0.79 -31.36 -4.63
C PRO A 302 -1.59 -31.83 -5.85
N GLU A 303 -0.96 -31.96 -7.01
CA GLU A 303 -1.63 -32.30 -8.27
C GLU A 303 -2.49 -33.57 -8.14
N THR A 304 -1.98 -34.59 -7.43
CA THR A 304 -2.69 -35.85 -7.16
C THR A 304 -3.98 -35.65 -6.35
N LEU A 305 -4.07 -34.60 -5.53
CA LEU A 305 -5.24 -34.26 -4.72
C LEU A 305 -6.16 -33.22 -5.39
N ALA A 306 -5.73 -32.57 -6.48
CA ALA A 306 -6.38 -31.42 -7.09
C ALA A 306 -7.61 -31.78 -7.96
N LEU A 307 -8.56 -32.56 -7.43
CA LEU A 307 -9.78 -33.09 -8.09
C LEU A 307 -10.73 -31.99 -8.61
N LYS A 308 -10.32 -31.15 -9.56
CA LYS A 308 -11.00 -29.89 -9.93
C LYS A 308 -12.11 -30.06 -10.97
N SER A 309 -12.06 -31.13 -11.78
CA SER A 309 -13.10 -31.47 -12.78
C SER A 309 -12.86 -32.84 -13.45
N ASP A 310 -12.01 -33.69 -12.86
CA ASP A 310 -11.43 -34.81 -13.57
C ASP A 310 -12.29 -36.09 -13.52
N ILE A 311 -11.91 -37.02 -14.38
CA ILE A 311 -12.39 -38.40 -14.37
C ILE A 311 -12.20 -39.00 -12.98
N ALA A 312 -11.13 -38.67 -12.23
CA ALA A 312 -10.89 -39.25 -10.91
C ALA A 312 -11.93 -38.80 -9.86
N GLY A 313 -12.30 -37.52 -9.82
CA GLY A 313 -13.38 -37.04 -8.96
C GLY A 313 -14.70 -37.73 -9.33
N SER A 314 -14.96 -37.90 -10.63
CA SER A 314 -16.15 -38.60 -11.11
C SER A 314 -16.13 -40.10 -10.77
N LEU A 315 -14.97 -40.74 -10.86
CA LEU A 315 -14.74 -42.12 -10.46
C LEU A 315 -14.99 -42.31 -8.95
N LEU A 316 -14.49 -41.40 -8.12
CA LEU A 316 -14.72 -41.40 -6.67
C LEU A 316 -16.19 -41.20 -6.29
N ARG A 317 -16.94 -40.40 -7.06
CA ARG A 317 -18.38 -40.21 -6.85
C ARG A 317 -19.23 -41.39 -7.34
N SER A 318 -18.75 -42.15 -8.33
CA SER A 318 -19.48 -43.27 -8.94
C SER A 318 -19.37 -44.61 -8.20
N SER A 319 -18.55 -44.71 -7.15
CA SER A 319 -18.36 -45.97 -6.42
C SER A 319 -19.49 -46.22 -5.42
N ASP A 320 -20.53 -46.93 -5.85
CA ASP A 320 -21.46 -47.62 -4.96
C ASP A 320 -20.74 -48.69 -4.13
N VAL A 321 -21.21 -48.86 -2.89
CA VAL A 321 -20.51 -49.39 -1.70
C VAL A 321 -20.06 -50.86 -1.77
N ASP A 322 -20.35 -51.63 -2.81
CA ASP A 322 -20.03 -53.08 -2.82
C ASP A 322 -18.99 -53.54 -3.86
N THR A 323 -18.52 -52.67 -4.76
CA THR A 323 -17.40 -53.03 -5.65
C THR A 323 -16.57 -51.80 -6.00
N ILE A 324 -15.45 -51.58 -5.30
CA ILE A 324 -14.44 -50.61 -5.73
C ILE A 324 -13.85 -51.17 -7.04
N PRO A 325 -14.06 -50.52 -8.21
CA PRO A 325 -13.41 -50.97 -9.45
C PRO A 325 -11.89 -50.95 -9.24
N GLU A 326 -11.16 -51.85 -9.90
CA GLU A 326 -9.69 -51.96 -9.77
C GLU A 326 -8.97 -50.60 -9.96
N SER A 327 -9.57 -49.70 -10.77
CA SER A 327 -9.13 -48.32 -10.98
C SER A 327 -9.29 -47.39 -9.76
N ALA A 328 -10.35 -47.51 -8.96
CA ALA A 328 -10.59 -46.69 -7.77
C ALA A 328 -9.72 -47.13 -6.58
N SER A 329 -9.42 -48.42 -6.45
CA SER A 329 -8.46 -48.94 -5.47
C SER A 329 -7.02 -48.49 -5.78
N ALA A 330 -6.66 -48.47 -7.07
CA ALA A 330 -5.37 -47.91 -7.49
C ALA A 330 -5.28 -46.40 -7.20
N TYR A 331 -6.37 -45.65 -7.38
CA TYR A 331 -6.41 -44.22 -7.11
C TYR A 331 -6.32 -43.90 -5.61
N SER A 332 -7.05 -44.60 -4.75
CA SER A 332 -6.99 -44.40 -3.29
C SER A 332 -5.58 -44.66 -2.72
N LYS A 333 -4.85 -45.64 -3.25
CA LYS A 333 -3.43 -45.86 -2.91
C LYS A 333 -2.54 -44.68 -3.31
N ARG A 334 -2.81 -44.02 -4.44
CA ARG A 334 -2.09 -42.80 -4.87
C ARG A 334 -2.37 -41.62 -3.94
N LEU A 335 -3.62 -41.42 -3.53
CA LEU A 335 -3.98 -40.40 -2.54
C LEU A 335 -3.21 -40.61 -1.22
N LEU A 336 -3.14 -41.85 -0.72
CA LEU A 336 -2.36 -42.17 0.48
C LEU A 336 -0.86 -41.94 0.29
N ALA A 337 -0.31 -42.30 -0.87
CA ALA A 337 1.09 -42.07 -1.18
C ALA A 337 1.42 -40.57 -1.18
N GLU A 338 0.56 -39.73 -1.76
CA GLU A 338 0.73 -38.27 -1.73
C GLU A 338 0.70 -37.72 -0.29
N LEU A 339 -0.24 -38.18 0.55
CA LEU A 339 -0.27 -37.78 1.96
C LEU A 339 0.98 -38.19 2.75
N LYS A 340 1.56 -39.35 2.45
CA LYS A 340 2.85 -39.77 3.02
C LYS A 340 3.97 -38.82 2.58
N THR A 341 4.05 -38.49 1.30
CA THR A 341 5.01 -37.51 0.76
C THR A 341 4.85 -36.14 1.43
N GLN A 342 3.62 -35.67 1.63
CA GLN A 342 3.37 -34.41 2.34
C GLN A 342 3.79 -34.50 3.81
N GLN A 343 3.47 -35.59 4.51
CA GLN A 343 3.85 -35.82 5.91
C GLN A 343 5.37 -35.83 6.10
N GLU A 344 6.15 -36.31 5.14
CA GLU A 344 7.60 -36.36 5.23
C GLU A 344 8.27 -34.98 5.31
N LYS A 345 7.61 -33.93 4.79
CA LYS A 345 8.08 -32.54 4.81
C LYS A 345 7.89 -31.85 6.16
N TYR A 346 7.09 -32.44 7.05
CA TYR A 346 6.75 -31.88 8.35
C TYR A 346 7.20 -32.79 9.50
N ASN A 347 7.43 -32.17 10.65
CA ASN A 347 7.72 -32.86 11.91
C ASN A 347 6.58 -32.62 12.91
N SER A 348 5.35 -32.94 12.50
CA SER A 348 4.12 -32.69 13.25
C SER A 348 3.09 -33.79 12.95
N SER A 349 2.18 -34.01 13.90
CA SER A 349 1.02 -34.90 13.73
C SER A 349 -0.15 -34.23 13.01
N ASN A 350 -0.05 -32.93 12.74
CA ASN A 350 -1.05 -32.12 12.05
C ASN A 350 -0.41 -31.51 10.79
N ILE A 351 -0.93 -31.88 9.62
CA ILE A 351 -0.49 -31.32 8.34
C ILE A 351 -1.66 -30.66 7.62
N ALA A 352 -1.38 -29.60 6.87
CA ALA A 352 -2.38 -28.90 6.08
C ALA A 352 -2.27 -29.27 4.59
N VAL A 353 -3.42 -29.50 3.96
CA VAL A 353 -3.59 -29.51 2.50
C VAL A 353 -4.42 -28.28 2.15
N ILE A 354 -3.76 -27.31 1.52
CA ILE A 354 -4.42 -26.12 1.03
C ILE A 354 -5.13 -26.48 -0.27
N TYR A 355 -6.45 -26.36 -0.30
CA TYR A 355 -7.27 -26.81 -1.40
C TYR A 355 -7.93 -25.60 -2.05
N GLY A 356 -7.34 -25.14 -3.16
CA GLY A 356 -7.75 -23.96 -3.88
C GLY A 356 -6.68 -23.43 -4.84
N GLY A 357 -6.90 -22.20 -5.27
CA GLY A 357 -6.05 -21.45 -6.19
C GLY A 357 -6.71 -20.14 -6.58
N ASP A 358 -6.17 -19.48 -7.60
CA ASP A 358 -6.68 -18.19 -8.08
C ASP A 358 -8.09 -18.35 -8.63
N PHE A 359 -9.03 -17.61 -8.05
CA PHE A 359 -10.43 -17.54 -8.47
C PHE A 359 -11.14 -18.89 -8.63
N GLU A 360 -10.73 -19.91 -7.86
CA GLU A 360 -11.42 -21.20 -7.84
C GLU A 360 -12.75 -21.13 -7.07
N TYR A 361 -13.50 -22.24 -7.08
CA TYR A 361 -14.83 -22.39 -6.46
C TYR A 361 -15.98 -21.64 -7.15
N GLU A 362 -15.84 -21.28 -8.42
CA GLU A 362 -17.00 -20.80 -9.20
C GLU A 362 -18.08 -21.89 -9.29
N ASP A 363 -17.69 -23.16 -9.46
CA ASP A 363 -18.55 -24.34 -9.20
C ASP A 363 -18.20 -24.97 -7.85
N ALA A 364 -18.54 -24.28 -6.76
CA ALA A 364 -18.25 -24.74 -5.40
C ALA A 364 -18.88 -26.11 -5.10
N THR A 365 -20.06 -26.41 -5.64
CA THR A 365 -20.74 -27.69 -5.44
C THR A 365 -19.87 -28.85 -5.93
N GLN A 366 -19.33 -28.75 -7.15
CA GLN A 366 -18.46 -29.78 -7.69
C GLN A 366 -17.16 -29.95 -6.88
N TYR A 367 -16.54 -28.85 -6.44
CA TYR A 367 -15.35 -28.89 -5.58
C TYR A 367 -15.62 -29.63 -4.27
N PHE A 368 -16.67 -29.25 -3.56
CA PHE A 368 -16.98 -29.86 -2.26
C PHE A 368 -17.42 -31.32 -2.40
N GLN A 369 -18.15 -31.70 -3.45
CA GLN A 369 -18.47 -33.11 -3.70
C GLN A 369 -17.21 -33.96 -3.91
N ASN A 370 -16.19 -33.41 -4.57
CA ASN A 370 -14.92 -34.12 -4.79
C ASN A 370 -14.12 -34.27 -3.51
N ILE A 371 -14.09 -33.21 -2.69
CA ILE A 371 -13.41 -33.24 -1.40
C ILE A 371 -14.13 -34.18 -0.43
N ASP A 372 -15.47 -34.19 -0.40
CA ASP A 372 -16.28 -35.12 0.39
C ASP A 372 -15.92 -36.57 0.03
N ALA A 373 -15.94 -36.91 -1.27
CA ALA A 373 -15.60 -38.26 -1.74
C ALA A 373 -14.13 -38.63 -1.45
N MET A 374 -13.19 -37.69 -1.56
CA MET A 374 -11.78 -37.88 -1.22
C MET A 374 -11.60 -38.18 0.28
N ILE A 375 -12.24 -37.39 1.15
CA ILE A 375 -12.19 -37.56 2.61
C ILE A 375 -12.72 -38.96 2.99
N ASP A 376 -13.89 -39.33 2.47
CA ASP A 376 -14.51 -40.63 2.76
C ASP A 376 -13.62 -41.78 2.28
N THR A 377 -13.11 -41.69 1.06
CA THR A 377 -12.22 -42.70 0.48
C THR A 377 -10.96 -42.91 1.31
N ILE A 378 -10.26 -41.83 1.67
CA ILE A 378 -9.01 -41.90 2.42
C ILE A 378 -9.25 -42.41 3.83
N ASN A 379 -10.33 -42.00 4.49
CA ASN A 379 -10.64 -42.45 5.85
C ASN A 379 -11.10 -43.92 5.88
N ASN A 380 -11.86 -44.38 4.89
CA ASN A 380 -12.33 -45.77 4.82
C ASN A 380 -11.19 -46.77 4.57
N ILE A 381 -10.22 -46.44 3.71
CA ILE A 381 -9.07 -47.32 3.43
C ILE A 381 -8.12 -47.47 4.64
N GLN A 382 -8.18 -46.57 5.63
CA GLN A 382 -7.39 -46.73 6.87
C GLN A 382 -7.78 -47.96 7.70
N ASN A 383 -8.99 -48.49 7.49
CA ASN A 383 -9.48 -49.68 8.18
C ASN A 383 -8.88 -50.97 7.60
N THR A 384 -8.44 -50.93 6.34
CA THR A 384 -7.92 -52.11 5.62
C THR A 384 -6.41 -52.05 5.36
N THR A 385 -5.78 -50.88 5.52
CA THR A 385 -4.32 -50.76 5.37
C THR A 385 -3.54 -51.41 6.52
N THR A 386 -2.42 -52.04 6.19
CA THR A 386 -1.44 -52.58 7.14
C THR A 386 -0.34 -51.59 7.51
N ASP A 387 -0.40 -50.36 6.98
CA ASP A 387 0.56 -49.29 7.28
C ASP A 387 0.56 -48.93 8.77
N LYS A 388 1.76 -48.78 9.35
CA LYS A 388 1.93 -48.37 10.75
C LYS A 388 1.48 -46.93 11.02
N LYS A 389 1.59 -46.05 10.03
CA LYS A 389 1.14 -44.65 10.13
C LYS A 389 -0.19 -44.50 9.40
N LYS A 390 -1.23 -44.18 10.17
CA LYS A 390 -2.58 -43.91 9.66
C LYS A 390 -2.84 -42.42 9.53
N PHE A 391 -3.74 -42.05 8.63
CA PHE A 391 -4.16 -40.69 8.36
C PHE A 391 -5.63 -40.49 8.75
N TYR A 392 -5.98 -39.33 9.26
CA TYR A 392 -7.35 -38.89 9.43
C TYR A 392 -7.55 -37.58 8.71
N VAL A 393 -8.35 -37.60 7.64
CA VAL A 393 -8.60 -36.43 6.79
C VAL A 393 -9.91 -35.79 7.18
N HIS A 394 -9.93 -34.47 7.35
CA HIS A 394 -11.14 -33.73 7.66
C HIS A 394 -11.07 -32.28 7.14
N TYR A 395 -12.23 -31.67 6.92
CA TYR A 395 -12.29 -30.22 6.69
C TYR A 395 -11.74 -29.47 7.90
N SER A 396 -11.03 -28.39 7.63
CA SER A 396 -10.51 -27.50 8.65
C SER A 396 -10.40 -26.08 8.13
N THR A 397 -9.81 -25.21 8.95
CA THR A 397 -9.53 -23.82 8.63
C THR A 397 -8.13 -23.47 9.13
N PRO A 398 -7.53 -22.35 8.69
CA PRO A 398 -6.23 -21.89 9.16
C PRO A 398 -6.19 -21.72 10.68
N THR A 399 -7.24 -21.12 11.25
CA THR A 399 -7.41 -20.93 12.69
C THR A 399 -7.39 -22.27 13.43
N CYS A 400 -8.12 -23.26 12.93
CA CYS A 400 -8.18 -24.58 13.57
C CYS A 400 -6.90 -25.41 13.38
N PHE A 401 -6.21 -25.25 12.26
CA PHE A 401 -4.91 -25.87 12.04
C PHE A 401 -3.86 -25.31 13.00
N LEU A 402 -3.80 -23.98 13.16
CA LEU A 402 -2.88 -23.36 14.10
C LEU A 402 -3.19 -23.75 15.55
N HIS A 403 -4.47 -23.79 15.92
CA HIS A 403 -4.89 -24.29 17.22
C HIS A 403 -4.44 -25.74 17.45
N ALA A 404 -4.62 -26.63 16.47
CA ALA A 404 -4.17 -28.02 16.55
C ALA A 404 -2.65 -28.13 16.78
N LEU A 405 -1.85 -27.33 16.07
CA LEU A 405 -0.40 -27.27 16.26
C LEU A 405 0.00 -26.78 17.65
N SER A 406 -0.73 -25.81 18.22
CA SER A 406 -0.46 -25.31 19.57
C SER A 406 -0.73 -26.35 20.67
N GLN A 407 -1.59 -27.33 20.40
CA GLN A 407 -1.87 -28.44 21.32
C GLN A 407 -0.83 -29.56 21.24
N GLU A 408 0.05 -29.55 20.23
CA GLU A 408 1.19 -30.46 20.21
C GLU A 408 2.17 -30.07 21.32
N LYS A 409 2.42 -30.98 22.26
CA LYS A 409 3.42 -30.83 23.32
C LYS A 409 4.84 -30.99 22.75
N ARG A 410 5.20 -30.11 21.83
CA ARG A 410 6.42 -30.14 21.01
C ARG A 410 7.14 -28.79 21.06
N SER A 411 8.46 -28.83 20.90
CA SER A 411 9.28 -27.64 20.68
C SER A 411 9.46 -27.36 19.19
N TRP A 412 9.48 -26.07 18.84
CA TRP A 412 9.58 -25.59 17.47
C TRP A 412 10.92 -24.89 17.22
N PRO A 413 11.49 -25.03 16.02
CA PRO A 413 12.70 -24.31 15.65
C PRO A 413 12.43 -22.80 15.60
N VAL A 414 13.46 -22.00 15.86
CA VAL A 414 13.37 -20.53 15.81
C VAL A 414 14.02 -20.00 14.52
N ARG A 415 13.38 -19.01 13.89
CA ARG A 415 13.96 -18.22 12.79
C ARG A 415 13.96 -16.75 13.18
N GLU A 416 15.07 -16.06 12.94
CA GLU A 416 15.24 -14.59 13.07
C GLU A 416 15.41 -13.97 11.68
N GLY A 417 15.36 -12.64 11.52
CA GLY A 417 15.54 -11.97 10.23
C GLY A 417 14.26 -11.91 9.40
N ASP A 418 14.37 -11.65 8.09
CA ASP A 418 13.23 -11.67 7.15
C ASP A 418 13.39 -12.77 6.07
N PHE A 419 12.38 -12.89 5.20
CA PHE A 419 12.34 -13.79 4.04
C PHE A 419 12.53 -13.00 2.74
N LEU A 420 13.38 -11.97 2.76
CA LEU A 420 13.71 -11.15 1.60
C LEU A 420 15.20 -11.31 1.21
N SER A 421 15.57 -11.17 -0.06
CA SER A 421 14.69 -11.11 -1.24
C SER A 421 14.28 -12.49 -1.73
N TYR A 422 13.07 -12.58 -2.28
CA TYR A 422 12.53 -13.81 -2.84
C TYR A 422 13.19 -14.16 -4.19
N ALA A 423 13.54 -15.43 -4.36
CA ALA A 423 13.88 -16.02 -5.64
C ALA A 423 13.27 -17.44 -5.73
N HIS A 424 12.61 -17.75 -6.84
CA HIS A 424 12.07 -19.11 -7.05
C HIS A 424 13.08 -20.07 -7.71
N ARG A 425 14.21 -19.55 -8.21
CA ARG A 425 15.35 -20.30 -8.76
C ARG A 425 16.58 -19.39 -8.87
N ALA A 426 17.75 -19.97 -9.13
CA ALA A 426 19.05 -19.27 -9.13
C ALA A 426 19.08 -17.91 -9.87
N HIS A 427 18.51 -17.80 -11.06
CA HIS A 427 18.59 -16.57 -11.88
C HIS A 427 17.27 -15.79 -11.93
N ALA A 428 16.45 -15.89 -10.88
CA ALA A 428 15.13 -15.29 -10.86
C ALA A 428 14.81 -14.67 -9.50
N PHE A 429 15.59 -13.65 -9.13
CA PHE A 429 15.31 -12.78 -7.99
C PHE A 429 14.19 -11.80 -8.34
N TRP A 430 13.17 -11.73 -7.48
CA TRP A 430 12.02 -10.85 -7.67
C TRP A 430 12.31 -9.50 -7.04
N THR A 431 13.38 -8.84 -7.48
CA THR A 431 13.81 -7.54 -6.94
C THR A 431 13.51 -6.38 -7.87
N GLY A 432 13.05 -6.66 -9.09
CA GLY A 432 12.63 -5.64 -10.05
C GLY A 432 11.37 -4.87 -9.63
N PHE A 433 10.41 -5.54 -8.98
CA PHE A 433 9.14 -4.93 -8.55
C PHE A 433 9.33 -3.88 -7.44
N TYR A 434 10.49 -3.90 -6.77
CA TYR A 434 10.86 -2.84 -5.82
C TYR A 434 10.84 -1.46 -6.48
N THR A 435 11.10 -1.37 -7.79
CA THR A 435 11.10 -0.12 -8.56
C THR A 435 10.05 -0.07 -9.69
N SER A 436 9.47 -1.19 -10.14
CA SER A 436 8.46 -1.20 -11.21
C SER A 436 7.34 -0.17 -10.97
N ARG A 437 6.94 0.57 -12.01
CA ARG A 437 5.91 1.62 -11.94
C ARG A 437 6.19 2.67 -10.84
N PRO A 438 7.33 3.38 -10.88
CA PRO A 438 7.73 4.31 -9.81
C PRO A 438 6.78 5.53 -9.69
N GLY A 439 5.92 5.78 -10.68
CA GLY A 439 4.88 6.81 -10.63
C GLY A 439 3.79 6.49 -9.60
N ILE A 440 3.21 5.28 -9.64
CA ILE A 440 2.14 4.90 -8.69
C ILE A 440 2.66 4.79 -7.26
N LYS A 441 3.89 4.29 -7.06
CA LYS A 441 4.55 4.23 -5.74
C LYS A 441 4.71 5.59 -5.07
N TYR A 442 4.93 6.64 -5.86
CA TYR A 442 4.96 8.02 -5.35
C TYR A 442 3.59 8.61 -5.11
N TYR A 443 2.65 8.32 -6.01
CA TYR A 443 1.30 8.82 -5.91
C TYR A 443 0.60 8.23 -4.68
N GLU A 444 0.85 6.97 -4.33
CA GLU A 444 0.40 6.35 -3.08
C GLU A 444 0.90 7.12 -1.85
N ARG A 445 2.19 7.50 -1.80
CA ARG A 445 2.74 8.28 -0.67
C ARG A 445 2.10 9.66 -0.56
N SER A 446 1.87 10.30 -1.71
CA SER A 446 1.24 11.62 -1.76
C SER A 446 -0.23 11.56 -1.32
N LEU A 447 -0.97 10.54 -1.76
CA LEU A 447 -2.35 10.32 -1.39
C LEU A 447 -2.49 9.93 0.09
N GLY A 448 -1.55 9.14 0.63
CA GLY A 448 -1.47 8.82 2.04
C GLY A 448 -1.22 10.06 2.93
N ALA A 449 -0.36 10.99 2.50
CA ALA A 449 -0.15 12.26 3.19
C ALA A 449 -1.41 13.14 3.19
N LEU A 450 -2.15 13.19 2.07
CA LEU A 450 -3.45 13.86 2.00
C LEU A 450 -4.46 13.21 2.94
N TYR A 451 -4.57 11.88 2.93
CA TYR A 451 -5.49 11.15 3.79
C TYR A 451 -5.22 11.40 5.28
N GLN A 452 -3.95 11.32 5.71
CA GLN A 452 -3.56 11.66 7.08
C GLN A 452 -3.89 13.12 7.43
N SER A 453 -3.60 14.05 6.52
CA SER A 453 -3.87 15.47 6.74
C SER A 453 -5.36 15.73 6.96
N LEU A 454 -6.22 15.09 6.15
CA LEU A 454 -7.67 15.25 6.27
C LEU A 454 -8.21 14.67 7.59
N ARG A 455 -7.72 13.51 8.04
CA ARG A 455 -8.12 12.97 9.34
C ARG A 455 -7.77 13.93 10.49
N GLN A 456 -6.58 14.53 10.45
CA GLN A 456 -6.13 15.50 11.46
C GLN A 456 -6.91 16.83 11.36
N LEU A 457 -7.10 17.37 10.15
CA LEU A 457 -7.82 18.61 9.90
C LEU A 457 -9.30 18.50 10.26
N SER A 458 -9.94 17.35 10.04
CA SER A 458 -11.32 17.11 10.46
C SER A 458 -11.50 17.23 11.97
N ILE A 459 -10.54 16.71 12.73
CA ILE A 459 -10.52 16.83 14.19
C ILE A 459 -10.25 18.28 14.58
N PHE A 460 -9.29 18.94 13.92
CA PHE A 460 -8.96 20.33 14.21
C PHE A 460 -10.15 21.28 13.97
N ALA A 461 -10.84 21.11 12.83
CA ALA A 461 -12.04 21.86 12.50
C ALA A 461 -13.26 21.44 13.33
N ASN A 462 -13.19 20.33 14.06
CA ASN A 462 -14.34 19.67 14.69
C ASN A 462 -15.49 19.41 13.68
N GLN A 463 -15.12 19.07 12.44
CA GLN A 463 -16.01 18.79 11.32
C GLN A 463 -15.51 17.53 10.59
N VAL A 464 -16.34 16.49 10.55
CA VAL A 464 -15.96 15.20 9.98
C VAL A 464 -16.85 14.88 8.79
N ASP A 465 -16.23 14.64 7.65
CA ASP A 465 -16.89 14.04 6.48
C ASP A 465 -16.45 12.57 6.38
N PHE A 466 -17.24 11.68 6.97
CA PHE A 466 -16.96 10.24 6.95
C PHE A 466 -17.03 9.66 5.53
N HIS A 467 -17.81 10.26 4.62
CA HIS A 467 -17.91 9.77 3.25
C HIS A 467 -16.63 10.08 2.47
N GLY A 468 -16.13 11.32 2.53
CA GLY A 468 -14.87 11.72 1.90
C GLY A 468 -13.67 10.93 2.45
N LEU A 469 -13.60 10.75 3.77
CA LEU A 469 -12.56 9.93 4.41
C LEU A 469 -12.65 8.45 4.04
N PHE A 470 -13.87 7.90 3.88
CA PHE A 470 -14.08 6.53 3.45
C PHE A 470 -13.53 6.29 2.03
N GLN A 471 -13.76 7.21 1.09
CA GLN A 471 -13.26 7.07 -0.28
C GLN A 471 -11.73 6.97 -0.33
N LEU A 472 -11.04 7.77 0.47
CA LEU A 472 -9.59 7.71 0.59
C LEU A 472 -9.12 6.42 1.29
N ALA A 473 -9.80 6.00 2.37
CA ALA A 473 -9.49 4.75 3.06
C ALA A 473 -9.63 3.53 2.13
N GLU A 474 -10.68 3.50 1.30
CA GLU A 474 -10.96 2.41 0.37
C GLU A 474 -9.88 2.27 -0.70
N ILE A 475 -9.51 3.37 -1.38
CA ILE A 475 -8.45 3.33 -2.39
C ILE A 475 -7.08 3.12 -1.76
N MET A 476 -6.75 3.79 -0.65
CA MET A 476 -5.46 3.59 0.03
C MET A 476 -5.29 2.14 0.47
N GLY A 477 -6.38 1.48 0.89
CA GLY A 477 -6.40 0.06 1.19
C GLY A 477 -6.18 -0.82 -0.04
N LEU A 478 -6.90 -0.56 -1.14
CA LEU A 478 -6.73 -1.31 -2.39
C LEU A 478 -5.31 -1.22 -2.94
N LEU A 479 -4.69 -0.05 -2.87
CA LEU A 479 -3.33 0.17 -3.37
C LEU A 479 -2.31 -0.76 -2.74
N GLN A 480 -2.49 -1.15 -1.47
CA GLN A 480 -1.52 -2.00 -0.78
C GLN A 480 -1.47 -3.43 -1.32
N HIS A 481 -2.44 -3.85 -2.16
CA HIS A 481 -2.48 -5.20 -2.73
C HIS A 481 -1.19 -5.51 -3.49
N HIS A 482 -0.78 -6.77 -3.42
CA HIS A 482 0.50 -7.25 -3.89
C HIS A 482 0.69 -7.25 -5.41
N ASP A 483 -0.32 -6.87 -6.20
CA ASP A 483 -0.15 -6.55 -7.63
C ASP A 483 -0.37 -5.08 -8.00
N THR A 484 -0.80 -4.26 -7.03
CA THR A 484 -1.07 -2.85 -7.27
C THR A 484 0.15 -1.99 -6.93
N ILE A 485 0.56 -1.91 -5.66
CA ILE A 485 1.71 -1.08 -5.25
C ILE A 485 3.04 -1.64 -5.77
N THR A 486 3.15 -2.95 -5.94
CA THR A 486 4.30 -3.63 -6.55
C THR A 486 4.47 -3.27 -8.02
N GLY A 487 3.37 -2.90 -8.69
CA GLY A 487 3.33 -2.56 -10.10
C GLY A 487 3.39 -3.79 -11.02
N THR A 488 2.98 -4.97 -10.52
CA THR A 488 2.95 -6.25 -11.25
C THR A 488 1.62 -6.54 -11.93
N SER A 489 0.74 -5.54 -12.07
CA SER A 489 -0.48 -5.66 -12.89
C SER A 489 -0.31 -5.10 -14.30
N PRO A 490 -1.11 -5.57 -15.29
CA PRO A 490 -1.26 -4.94 -16.59
C PRO A 490 -1.78 -3.50 -16.50
N MET A 491 -1.59 -2.71 -17.56
CA MET A 491 -1.97 -1.30 -17.58
C MET A 491 -3.46 -1.06 -17.37
N ILE A 492 -4.33 -2.03 -17.70
CA ILE A 492 -5.77 -1.90 -17.49
C ILE A 492 -6.15 -1.74 -16.02
N HIS A 493 -5.59 -2.56 -15.13
CA HIS A 493 -5.82 -2.44 -13.69
C HIS A 493 -5.14 -1.19 -13.13
N ILE A 494 -3.91 -0.91 -13.55
CA ILE A 494 -3.19 0.31 -13.13
C ILE A 494 -3.96 1.57 -13.52
N ALA A 495 -4.59 1.61 -14.70
CA ALA A 495 -5.44 2.72 -15.12
C ALA A 495 -6.70 2.87 -14.25
N ASP A 496 -7.38 1.76 -13.88
CA ASP A 496 -8.50 1.79 -12.93
C ASP A 496 -8.06 2.33 -11.55
N ALA A 497 -6.93 1.85 -11.03
CA ALA A 497 -6.36 2.35 -9.78
C ALA A 497 -6.06 3.86 -9.85
N LEU A 498 -5.38 4.33 -10.91
CA LEU A 498 -5.09 5.75 -11.10
C LEU A 498 -6.36 6.61 -11.21
N GLN A 499 -7.42 6.11 -11.87
CA GLN A 499 -8.69 6.81 -11.97
C GLN A 499 -9.38 6.94 -10.59
N ARG A 500 -9.38 5.87 -9.79
CA ARG A 500 -9.90 5.89 -8.41
C ARG A 500 -9.10 6.82 -7.52
N MET A 501 -7.76 6.77 -7.60
CA MET A 501 -6.87 7.67 -6.87
C MET A 501 -7.17 9.14 -7.22
N SER A 502 -7.27 9.47 -8.51
CA SER A 502 -7.58 10.83 -8.96
C SER A 502 -8.94 11.33 -8.45
N ARG A 503 -9.97 10.47 -8.47
CA ARG A 503 -11.29 10.80 -7.92
C ARG A 503 -11.23 11.06 -6.41
N ALA A 504 -10.58 10.17 -5.66
CA ALA A 504 -10.44 10.29 -4.21
C ALA A 504 -9.58 11.51 -3.83
N GLU A 505 -8.50 11.78 -4.57
CA GLU A 505 -7.68 12.98 -4.40
C GLU A 505 -8.51 14.24 -4.62
N LYS A 506 -9.26 14.33 -5.72
CA LYS A 506 -10.10 15.51 -6.01
C LYS A 506 -11.14 15.77 -4.91
N ASN A 507 -11.80 14.72 -4.44
CA ASN A 507 -12.80 14.82 -3.37
C ASN A 507 -12.14 15.17 -2.02
N GLY A 508 -10.99 14.56 -1.71
CA GLY A 508 -10.19 14.87 -0.53
C GLY A 508 -9.66 16.29 -0.54
N GLN A 509 -9.18 16.78 -1.69
CA GLN A 509 -8.78 18.16 -1.87
C GLN A 509 -9.96 19.11 -1.61
N ALA A 510 -11.15 18.84 -2.17
CA ALA A 510 -12.34 19.65 -1.89
C ALA A 510 -12.68 19.70 -0.38
N LEU A 511 -12.54 18.57 0.33
CA LEU A 511 -12.69 18.51 1.79
C LEU A 511 -11.60 19.31 2.52
N ALA A 512 -10.33 19.24 2.09
CA ALA A 512 -9.26 20.03 2.70
C ALA A 512 -9.56 21.53 2.59
N LEU A 513 -10.06 21.98 1.43
CA LEU A 513 -10.39 23.38 1.21
C LEU A 513 -11.52 23.86 2.13
N SER A 514 -12.57 23.05 2.34
CA SER A 514 -13.66 23.40 3.26
C SER A 514 -13.18 23.45 4.73
N LEU A 515 -12.30 22.53 5.13
CA LEU A 515 -11.70 22.51 6.47
C LEU A 515 -10.77 23.71 6.70
N TYR A 516 -9.95 24.08 5.72
CA TYR A 516 -9.12 25.28 5.78
C TYR A 516 -9.94 26.55 5.93
N GLN A 517 -11.03 26.68 5.16
CA GLN A 517 -11.94 27.80 5.29
C GLN A 517 -12.52 27.89 6.70
N HIS A 518 -12.93 26.77 7.29
CA HIS A 518 -13.46 26.72 8.64
C HIS A 518 -12.43 27.13 9.71
N ILE A 519 -11.19 26.63 9.61
CA ILE A 519 -10.12 26.89 10.57
C ILE A 519 -9.64 28.35 10.48
N LEU A 520 -9.44 28.87 9.27
CA LEU A 520 -8.87 30.20 9.04
C LEU A 520 -9.87 31.35 9.22
N THR A 521 -11.19 31.08 9.26
CA THR A 521 -12.22 32.10 9.48
C THR A 521 -13.28 31.70 10.51
N PRO A 522 -12.93 31.46 11.80
CA PRO A 522 -13.89 31.00 12.81
C PRO A 522 -15.03 31.98 13.13
N SER A 523 -14.85 33.26 12.80
CA SER A 523 -15.73 34.37 13.18
C SER A 523 -16.54 34.99 12.03
N MET A 524 -16.38 34.53 10.79
CA MET A 524 -17.08 35.09 9.62
C MET A 524 -18.25 34.21 9.19
N THR A 525 -19.44 34.82 9.02
CA THR A 525 -20.67 34.19 8.50
C THR A 525 -20.74 34.15 6.97
N THR A 526 -19.72 34.62 6.27
CA THR A 526 -19.72 34.78 4.81
C THR A 526 -18.87 33.73 4.11
N ASN A 527 -19.47 33.01 3.16
CA ASN A 527 -18.74 32.18 2.20
C ASN A 527 -17.69 33.04 1.46
N TRP A 528 -16.47 32.50 1.30
CA TRP A 528 -15.44 33.18 0.51
C TRP A 528 -15.93 33.37 -0.94
N SER A 529 -15.77 34.57 -1.48
CA SER A 529 -16.17 34.86 -2.87
C SER A 529 -15.19 34.25 -3.89
N THR A 530 -14.01 33.83 -3.43
CA THR A 530 -12.99 33.18 -4.25
C THR A 530 -12.59 31.81 -3.69
N PRO A 531 -12.44 30.80 -4.56
CA PRO A 531 -12.12 29.46 -4.12
C PRO A 531 -10.64 29.33 -3.75
N LEU A 532 -10.36 28.60 -2.66
CA LEU A 532 -9.06 27.96 -2.51
C LEU A 532 -8.86 26.95 -3.65
N ILE A 533 -7.60 26.68 -3.98
CA ILE A 533 -7.24 25.73 -5.03
C ILE A 533 -6.02 24.91 -4.65
N PHE A 534 -5.93 23.70 -5.19
CA PHE A 534 -4.68 22.95 -5.26
C PHE A 534 -4.07 23.14 -6.66
N CYS A 535 -2.74 23.12 -6.72
CA CYS A 535 -1.98 23.28 -7.96
C CYS A 535 -1.06 22.09 -8.23
N GLN A 536 -0.74 21.89 -9.51
CA GLN A 536 0.15 20.82 -9.97
C GLN A 536 1.61 21.26 -9.84
N LEU A 537 2.07 21.47 -8.61
CA LEU A 537 3.42 21.98 -8.34
C LEU A 537 4.52 21.01 -8.77
N ASN A 538 4.25 19.70 -8.82
CA ASN A 538 5.20 18.71 -9.37
C ASN A 538 5.47 18.91 -10.86
N GLU A 539 4.51 19.49 -11.58
CA GLU A 539 4.63 19.88 -12.98
C GLU A 539 4.97 21.36 -13.16
N SER A 540 5.26 22.07 -12.07
CA SER A 540 5.54 23.51 -12.08
C SER A 540 4.40 24.31 -12.72
N TYR A 541 3.15 23.97 -12.40
CA TYR A 541 1.97 24.57 -13.01
C TYR A 541 0.87 24.94 -12.00
N CYS A 542 0.37 26.17 -12.09
CA CYS A 542 -0.69 26.69 -11.24
C CYS A 542 -1.49 27.77 -11.98
N LYS A 543 -2.46 27.35 -12.80
CA LYS A 543 -3.25 28.26 -13.66
C LYS A 543 -3.80 29.50 -12.93
N PRO A 544 -4.39 29.39 -11.72
CA PRO A 544 -5.07 30.54 -11.12
C PRO A 544 -4.15 31.50 -10.38
N LEU A 545 -2.83 31.23 -10.33
CA LEU A 545 -1.83 32.21 -9.86
C LEU A 545 -1.36 33.15 -10.99
N VAL A 546 -1.82 32.91 -12.22
CA VAL A 546 -1.61 33.82 -13.35
C VAL A 546 -2.69 34.90 -13.28
N ASP A 547 -2.29 36.18 -13.35
CA ASP A 547 -3.15 37.37 -13.36
C ASP A 547 -3.82 37.77 -12.01
N ILE A 548 -3.12 37.62 -10.88
CA ILE A 548 -3.58 38.09 -9.56
C ILE A 548 -2.57 39.03 -8.88
N ASP A 549 -3.04 40.04 -8.15
CA ASP A 549 -2.15 41.02 -7.49
C ASP A 549 -1.58 40.51 -6.15
N LYS A 550 -2.34 39.67 -5.43
CA LYS A 550 -1.98 39.12 -4.12
C LYS A 550 -2.58 37.75 -3.91
N PHE A 551 -1.83 36.88 -3.23
CA PHE A 551 -2.30 35.55 -2.86
C PHE A 551 -1.58 35.02 -1.64
N SER A 552 -2.18 34.01 -1.01
CA SER A 552 -1.60 33.28 0.10
C SER A 552 -1.43 31.80 -0.25
N ALA A 553 -0.30 31.22 0.17
CA ALA A 553 -0.13 29.78 0.24
C ALA A 553 -0.56 29.29 1.63
N ILE A 554 -1.52 28.37 1.67
CA ILE A 554 -2.00 27.72 2.88
C ILE A 554 -1.26 26.38 3.01
N VAL A 555 -0.40 26.29 4.00
CA VAL A 555 0.48 25.13 4.21
C VAL A 555 0.06 24.40 5.48
N TYR A 556 -0.25 23.12 5.35
CA TYR A 556 -0.49 22.24 6.49
C TYR A 556 0.65 21.23 6.61
N ASN A 557 1.28 21.16 7.79
CA ASN A 557 2.28 20.15 8.11
C ASN A 557 1.62 19.01 8.92
N PRO A 558 1.37 17.83 8.33
CA PRO A 558 0.77 16.69 9.05
C PRO A 558 1.78 15.94 9.96
N SER A 559 3.07 16.23 9.84
CA SER A 559 4.13 15.57 10.60
C SER A 559 4.16 16.05 12.05
N SER A 560 4.51 15.13 12.96
CA SER A 560 4.76 15.42 14.38
C SER A 560 6.07 16.18 14.62
N ILE A 561 6.83 16.47 13.56
CA ILE A 561 8.10 17.20 13.59
C ILE A 561 7.98 18.43 12.68
N SER A 562 8.60 19.53 13.11
CA SER A 562 8.65 20.77 12.34
C SER A 562 9.30 20.55 10.98
N ASN A 563 8.78 21.20 9.95
CA ASN A 563 9.18 20.95 8.58
C ASN A 563 9.61 22.24 7.88
N GLU A 564 10.68 22.14 7.09
CA GLU A 564 11.16 23.20 6.22
C GLU A 564 10.54 23.00 4.83
N VAL A 565 9.42 23.69 4.60
CA VAL A 565 8.62 23.52 3.39
C VAL A 565 9.16 24.43 2.30
N TRP A 566 9.50 23.83 1.16
CA TRP A 566 9.97 24.54 -0.02
C TRP A 566 8.81 24.73 -0.98
N ILE A 567 8.18 25.89 -0.91
CA ILE A 567 7.09 26.25 -1.82
C ILE A 567 7.72 26.67 -3.14
N ARG A 568 7.39 25.93 -4.21
CA ARG A 568 7.80 26.24 -5.59
C ARG A 568 6.60 26.79 -6.34
N ILE A 569 6.66 28.06 -6.70
CA ILE A 569 5.55 28.78 -7.32
C ILE A 569 5.92 29.10 -8.76
N PRO A 570 5.18 28.63 -9.78
CA PRO A 570 5.43 29.01 -11.15
C PRO A 570 5.05 30.47 -11.40
N VAL A 571 5.95 31.23 -12.02
CA VAL A 571 5.86 32.68 -12.28
C VAL A 571 6.16 32.94 -13.75
N ALA A 572 5.32 33.73 -14.42
CA ALA A 572 5.61 34.16 -15.79
C ALA A 572 6.82 35.12 -15.81
N GLU A 573 7.67 35.08 -16.84
CA GLU A 573 8.91 35.89 -16.92
C GLU A 573 8.69 37.41 -16.74
N GLN A 574 7.49 37.92 -17.02
CA GLN A 574 7.14 39.34 -16.89
C GLN A 574 6.60 39.72 -15.50
N GLN A 575 6.45 38.76 -14.59
CA GLN A 575 5.93 38.94 -13.24
C GLN A 575 7.05 38.75 -12.21
N THR A 576 7.07 39.58 -11.17
CA THR A 576 7.87 39.33 -9.97
C THR A 576 6.94 39.04 -8.82
N ILE A 577 7.05 37.87 -8.19
CA ILE A 577 6.34 37.53 -6.96
C ILE A 577 7.32 37.73 -5.80
N ASN A 578 6.92 38.51 -4.80
CA ASN A 578 7.69 38.72 -3.58
C ASN A 578 6.90 38.28 -2.35
N LEU A 579 7.58 37.87 -1.29
CA LEU A 579 6.95 37.71 0.03
C LEU A 579 6.36 39.04 0.52
N ASP A 580 5.17 39.01 1.13
CA ASP A 580 4.64 40.18 1.85
C ASP A 580 5.38 40.34 3.19
N VAL A 581 6.56 40.95 3.14
CA VAL A 581 7.46 41.11 4.29
C VAL A 581 6.77 41.82 5.47
N ASN A 582 5.76 42.65 5.22
CA ASN A 582 5.03 43.34 6.28
C ASN A 582 4.17 42.36 7.08
N ASN A 583 3.40 41.51 6.41
CA ASN A 583 2.61 40.48 7.09
C ASN A 583 3.51 39.38 7.68
N VAL A 584 4.56 38.96 6.97
CA VAL A 584 5.54 37.98 7.48
C VAL A 584 6.14 38.43 8.82
N LYS A 585 6.60 39.70 8.91
CA LYS A 585 7.12 40.26 10.16
C LYS A 585 6.03 40.44 11.23
N LYS A 586 4.86 40.96 10.85
CA LYS A 586 3.75 41.21 11.78
C LYS A 586 3.28 39.93 12.48
N PHE A 587 3.22 38.82 11.76
CA PHE A 587 2.72 37.54 12.26
C PHE A 587 3.84 36.56 12.64
N SER A 588 5.10 37.00 12.63
CA SER A 588 6.28 36.19 12.97
C SER A 588 6.35 34.88 12.16
N ILE A 589 6.04 34.96 10.86
CA ILE A 589 6.19 33.83 9.93
C ILE A 589 7.68 33.68 9.60
N ASP A 590 8.27 32.52 9.86
CA ASP A 590 9.64 32.22 9.41
C ASP A 590 9.60 31.76 7.95
N ALA A 591 9.61 32.74 7.05
CA ALA A 591 9.68 32.54 5.61
C ALA A 591 10.80 33.38 5.01
N ILE A 592 11.60 32.74 4.15
CA ILE A 592 12.71 33.39 3.43
C ILE A 592 12.53 33.16 1.94
N GLU A 593 12.48 34.27 1.20
CA GLU A 593 12.54 34.23 -0.25
C GLU A 593 13.97 33.91 -0.70
N ILE A 594 14.08 32.90 -1.56
CA ILE A 594 15.36 32.34 -1.98
C ILE A 594 15.73 32.84 -3.39
N GLY A 595 14.74 33.00 -4.26
CA GLY A 595 14.88 33.55 -5.62
C GLY A 595 14.19 32.70 -6.69
N THR A 596 14.39 33.05 -7.97
CA THR A 596 13.78 32.35 -9.10
C THR A 596 14.74 31.37 -9.79
N ILE A 597 14.22 30.21 -10.23
CA ILE A 597 14.95 29.20 -11.01
C ILE A 597 14.26 28.99 -12.36
N SER A 598 15.04 28.94 -13.45
CA SER A 598 14.52 28.57 -14.77
C SER A 598 14.11 27.09 -14.81
N LEU A 599 13.00 26.78 -15.47
CA LEU A 599 12.55 25.40 -15.63
C LEU A 599 13.58 24.54 -16.38
N SER A 600 13.74 23.29 -15.95
CA SER A 600 14.60 22.35 -16.66
C SER A 600 14.05 22.08 -18.08
N PRO A 601 14.91 21.82 -19.09
CA PRO A 601 14.45 21.54 -20.46
C PRO A 601 13.45 20.37 -20.57
N ILE A 602 13.55 19.39 -19.66
CA ILE A 602 12.62 18.26 -19.62
C ILE A 602 11.22 18.73 -19.22
N LEU A 603 11.12 19.55 -18.16
CA LEU A 603 9.85 20.10 -17.68
C LEU A 603 9.18 21.01 -18.72
N GLN A 604 9.98 21.73 -19.52
CA GLN A 604 9.49 22.53 -20.64
C GLN A 604 8.95 21.66 -21.79
N SER A 605 9.43 20.43 -21.94
CA SER A 605 9.03 19.51 -23.01
C SER A 605 7.80 18.65 -22.70
N ILE A 606 7.25 18.73 -21.49
CA ILE A 606 6.05 17.97 -21.09
C ILE A 606 4.82 18.57 -21.78
N PRO A 607 4.04 17.81 -22.57
CA PRO A 607 2.99 18.36 -23.43
C PRO A 607 1.74 18.92 -22.71
N THR A 608 1.64 18.78 -21.38
CA THR A 608 0.41 19.10 -20.62
C THR A 608 0.10 20.60 -20.56
N VAL A 609 1.04 21.49 -20.88
CA VAL A 609 0.86 22.95 -20.76
C VAL A 609 1.54 23.69 -21.93
N HIS A 610 0.80 24.50 -22.66
CA HIS A 610 1.34 25.40 -23.70
C HIS A 610 2.12 26.59 -23.09
N ASN A 611 3.23 27.00 -23.72
CA ASN A 611 4.07 28.16 -23.35
C ASN A 611 4.87 28.06 -22.03
N ARG A 612 5.30 26.86 -21.59
CA ARG A 612 6.14 26.67 -20.37
C ARG A 612 7.51 27.36 -20.44
N ASP A 613 8.01 27.63 -21.63
CA ASP A 613 9.26 28.35 -21.90
C ASP A 613 9.27 29.79 -21.35
N GLN A 614 8.10 30.33 -21.02
CA GLN A 614 7.93 31.68 -20.46
C GLN A 614 7.78 31.71 -18.93
N PHE A 615 8.06 30.60 -18.23
CA PHE A 615 7.89 30.48 -16.78
C PHE A 615 9.20 30.17 -16.02
N GLN A 616 9.33 30.72 -14.82
CA GLN A 616 10.33 30.41 -13.80
C GLN A 616 9.66 29.90 -12.51
N GLU A 617 10.37 29.21 -11.63
CA GLU A 617 9.87 28.87 -10.29
C GLU A 617 10.45 29.83 -9.25
N LEU A 618 9.61 30.59 -8.56
CA LEU A 618 9.99 31.23 -7.30
C LEU A 618 10.09 30.17 -6.22
N ILE A 619 11.20 30.17 -5.50
CA ILE A 619 11.41 29.31 -4.35
C ILE A 619 11.33 30.12 -3.08
N VAL A 620 10.47 29.67 -2.17
CA VAL A 620 10.36 30.19 -0.81
C VAL A 620 10.48 29.05 0.18
N ARG A 621 11.35 29.23 1.18
CA ARG A 621 11.46 28.34 2.33
C ARG A 621 10.57 28.85 3.45
N VAL A 622 9.77 27.97 4.03
CA VAL A 622 8.87 28.27 5.15
C VAL A 622 9.04 27.23 6.24
N HIS A 623 9.31 27.66 7.47
CA HIS A 623 9.30 26.78 8.63
C HIS A 623 7.87 26.61 9.14
N VAL A 624 7.38 25.37 9.18
CA VAL A 624 6.01 25.05 9.61
C VAL A 624 6.06 24.09 10.81
N PRO A 625 5.54 24.50 11.99
CA PRO A 625 5.51 23.66 13.18
C PRO A 625 4.72 22.35 13.02
N PRO A 626 4.84 21.40 13.96
CA PRO A 626 4.12 20.12 13.91
C PRO A 626 2.59 20.28 13.93
N LEU A 627 1.90 19.44 13.16
CA LEU A 627 0.42 19.36 13.08
C LEU A 627 -0.22 20.75 13.03
N SER A 628 0.34 21.64 12.20
CA SER A 628 -0.02 23.04 12.15
C SER A 628 -0.36 23.53 10.75
N LEU A 629 -1.26 24.51 10.70
CA LEU A 629 -1.71 25.22 9.52
C LEU A 629 -1.18 26.66 9.58
N GLN A 630 -0.56 27.12 8.50
CA GLN A 630 -0.02 28.47 8.37
C GLN A 630 -0.32 29.05 6.99
N ALA A 631 -0.77 30.30 6.96
CA ALA A 631 -0.94 31.07 5.73
C ALA A 631 0.32 31.90 5.47
N VAL A 632 0.85 31.86 4.25
CA VAL A 632 2.06 32.59 3.83
C VAL A 632 1.69 33.56 2.72
N PRO A 633 1.76 34.89 2.96
CA PRO A 633 1.30 35.90 2.00
C PRO A 633 2.35 36.29 0.96
N PHE A 634 1.90 36.48 -0.28
CA PHE A 634 2.68 36.88 -1.44
C PHE A 634 2.04 38.08 -2.16
N ILE A 635 2.88 38.94 -2.75
CA ILE A 635 2.48 40.09 -3.57
C ILE A 635 3.10 39.93 -4.95
N ILE A 636 2.31 40.09 -6.00
CA ILE A 636 2.79 40.14 -7.38
C ILE A 636 2.98 41.61 -7.78
N SER A 637 4.15 41.94 -8.29
CA SER A 637 4.46 43.24 -8.88
C SER A 637 4.83 43.07 -10.35
N SER A 638 4.22 43.88 -11.22
CA SER A 638 4.66 44.02 -12.60
C SER A 638 5.82 45.02 -12.65
N SER A 639 6.98 44.58 -13.13
CA SER A 639 8.09 45.47 -13.42
C SER A 639 7.95 46.03 -14.83
N SER A 640 7.98 47.36 -14.97
CA SER A 640 8.32 47.99 -16.25
C SER A 640 9.81 47.74 -16.53
N SER A 641 10.07 47.04 -17.64
CA SER A 641 11.36 46.67 -18.23
C SER A 641 12.59 47.50 -17.83
N ASP A 642 13.64 46.81 -17.38
CA ASP A 642 15.01 47.14 -17.74
C ASP A 642 15.52 46.10 -18.75
N GLN A 643 16.12 46.61 -19.83
CA GLN A 643 16.53 45.85 -21.00
C GLN A 643 17.58 44.78 -20.64
N ILE A 644 17.23 43.51 -20.83
CA ILE A 644 18.19 42.40 -20.92
C ILE A 644 18.14 41.85 -22.35
N SER A 645 19.34 41.84 -22.95
CA SER A 645 19.69 41.50 -24.33
C SER A 645 19.05 40.22 -24.89
N HIS A 646 18.41 40.33 -26.06
CA HIS A 646 17.99 39.21 -26.90
C HIS A 646 19.10 38.84 -27.90
N GLN A 647 19.79 37.71 -27.70
CA GLN A 647 20.59 37.08 -28.77
C GLN A 647 20.04 35.67 -29.05
N ALA A 648 19.34 35.54 -30.17
CA ALA A 648 18.98 34.26 -30.77
C ALA A 648 20.01 33.85 -31.85
N SER A 649 19.98 32.58 -32.26
CA SER A 649 20.84 32.04 -33.33
C SER A 649 20.70 32.81 -34.65
N GLY A 650 21.82 33.08 -35.31
CA GLY A 650 21.91 33.81 -36.58
C GLY A 650 23.27 33.57 -37.25
N LEU A 651 23.52 34.22 -38.39
CA LEU A 651 24.58 33.91 -39.38
C LEU A 651 26.05 33.73 -38.90
N TYR A 652 26.39 34.00 -37.63
CA TYR A 652 27.71 33.75 -37.05
C TYR A 652 27.69 32.81 -35.82
N VAL A 653 26.51 32.39 -35.35
CA VAL A 653 26.31 31.55 -34.16
C VAL A 653 25.56 30.27 -34.55
N PHE A 654 26.23 29.13 -34.39
CA PHE A 654 25.78 27.81 -34.83
C PHE A 654 25.37 26.90 -33.65
N ARG A 655 24.14 26.37 -33.68
CA ARG A 655 23.62 25.34 -32.75
C ARG A 655 23.12 24.13 -33.55
N PRO A 656 23.90 23.03 -33.70
CA PRO A 656 23.43 21.86 -34.42
C PRO A 656 22.54 20.93 -33.59
N ILE A 657 21.55 20.37 -34.29
CA ILE A 657 20.92 19.07 -34.07
C ILE A 657 21.77 18.02 -34.80
N GLY A 658 21.99 16.84 -34.20
CA GLY A 658 22.65 15.70 -34.83
C GLY A 658 22.09 14.37 -34.34
N THR A 659 22.09 13.39 -35.25
CA THR A 659 21.65 11.99 -35.11
C THR A 659 22.85 11.01 -35.13
N ASP A 660 22.67 9.85 -34.46
CA ASP A 660 23.50 8.62 -34.34
C ASP A 660 24.59 8.52 -33.24
N PRO A 661 24.99 7.30 -32.76
CA PRO A 661 24.26 6.24 -32.04
C PRO A 661 24.76 6.07 -30.57
N PRO A 662 24.19 5.18 -29.71
CA PRO A 662 24.33 5.29 -28.24
C PRO A 662 25.38 4.36 -27.60
N GLN A 663 26.17 4.87 -26.62
CA GLN A 663 26.30 4.38 -25.22
C GLN A 663 27.34 5.19 -24.39
N GLN A 664 27.27 5.00 -23.07
CA GLN A 664 27.96 5.69 -21.94
C GLN A 664 27.48 7.13 -21.63
N VAL A 665 26.88 7.28 -20.45
CA VAL A 665 26.20 8.51 -20.00
C VAL A 665 27.19 9.41 -19.25
N ASN A 666 28.00 10.17 -20.00
CA ASN A 666 28.77 11.27 -19.41
C ASN A 666 27.89 12.51 -19.25
N ILE A 667 28.13 13.30 -18.20
CA ILE A 667 27.48 14.61 -18.03
C ILE A 667 27.79 15.45 -19.28
N LYS A 668 26.76 15.81 -20.06
CA LYS A 668 26.94 16.63 -21.27
C LYS A 668 27.17 18.09 -20.92
N HIS A 669 26.38 18.59 -19.98
CA HIS A 669 26.44 19.95 -19.48
C HIS A 669 26.16 19.96 -17.98
N PHE A 670 26.79 20.88 -17.26
CA PHE A 670 26.38 21.20 -15.90
C PHE A 670 26.29 22.72 -15.71
N TYR A 671 25.41 23.14 -14.82
CA TYR A 671 25.20 24.54 -14.46
C TYR A 671 25.34 24.66 -12.95
N CYS A 672 26.15 25.61 -12.48
CA CYS A 672 26.33 25.88 -11.07
C CYS A 672 25.69 27.22 -10.71
N PHE A 673 24.85 27.23 -9.68
CA PHE A 673 24.20 28.41 -9.15
C PHE A 673 24.56 28.57 -7.68
N LYS A 674 25.08 29.75 -7.32
CA LYS A 674 25.29 30.16 -5.94
C LYS A 674 24.28 31.24 -5.60
N ARG A 675 23.41 30.99 -4.62
CA ARG A 675 22.35 31.91 -4.22
C ARG A 675 22.36 32.09 -2.70
N LYS A 676 21.57 33.05 -2.21
CA LYS A 676 21.40 33.26 -0.78
C LYS A 676 20.62 32.08 -0.18
N GLY A 677 21.22 31.32 0.72
CA GLY A 677 20.57 30.20 1.40
C GLY A 677 20.81 28.82 0.78
N TYR A 678 21.38 28.72 -0.43
CA TYR A 678 21.71 27.43 -1.06
C TYR A 678 22.64 27.55 -2.28
N GLU A 679 23.25 26.42 -2.63
CA GLU A 679 23.99 26.18 -3.87
C GLU A 679 23.33 25.03 -4.65
N GLU A 680 23.28 25.14 -5.98
CA GLU A 680 22.69 24.12 -6.85
C GLU A 680 23.60 23.80 -8.03
N ILE A 681 23.71 22.51 -8.35
CA ILE A 681 24.35 21.99 -9.54
C ILE A 681 23.30 21.22 -10.35
N ILE A 682 23.01 21.69 -11.56
CA ILE A 682 22.15 20.96 -12.51
C ILE A 682 23.03 20.20 -13.48
N GLN A 683 22.96 18.87 -13.46
CA GLN A 683 23.65 17.97 -14.38
C GLN A 683 22.68 17.49 -15.46
N VAL A 684 23.04 17.69 -16.72
CA VAL A 684 22.27 17.23 -17.89
C VAL A 684 23.02 16.11 -18.57
N TYR A 685 22.44 14.91 -18.53
CA TYR A 685 23.02 13.70 -19.11
C TYR A 685 22.48 13.45 -20.52
N SER A 686 21.19 13.71 -20.73
CA SER A 686 20.54 13.64 -22.04
C SER A 686 19.35 14.60 -22.08
N SER A 687 18.62 14.62 -23.19
CA SER A 687 17.37 15.38 -23.30
C SER A 687 16.26 14.88 -22.37
N PHE A 688 16.40 13.69 -21.76
CA PHE A 688 15.39 13.07 -20.89
C PHE A 688 15.96 12.50 -19.58
N VAL A 689 17.20 12.87 -19.25
CA VAL A 689 17.84 12.51 -17.99
C VAL A 689 18.58 13.75 -17.46
N ASN A 690 18.08 14.29 -16.34
CA ASN A 690 18.74 15.37 -15.60
C ASN A 690 18.71 15.10 -14.09
N GLN A 691 19.63 15.74 -13.39
CA GLN A 691 19.72 15.73 -11.94
C GLN A 691 20.02 17.14 -11.44
N SER A 692 19.31 17.59 -10.42
CA SER A 692 19.68 18.75 -9.62
C SER A 692 20.22 18.27 -8.27
N ILE A 693 21.39 18.78 -7.91
CA ILE A 693 22.07 18.55 -6.64
C ILE A 693 22.03 19.87 -5.87
N ARG A 694 21.38 19.89 -4.71
CA ARG A 694 21.24 21.10 -3.90
C ARG A 694 21.90 20.93 -2.54
N LEU A 695 22.77 21.88 -2.21
CA LEU A 695 23.34 22.05 -0.88
C LEU A 695 22.68 23.26 -0.23
N LEU A 696 21.89 23.02 0.80
CA LEU A 696 21.15 24.06 1.50
C LEU A 696 21.97 24.53 2.71
N ASP A 697 21.98 25.84 2.98
CA ASP A 697 22.69 26.39 4.13
C ASP A 697 22.13 25.78 5.43
N ASN A 698 23.01 25.26 6.29
CA ASN A 698 22.68 24.61 7.57
C ASN A 698 21.80 23.36 7.47
N SER A 699 21.62 22.78 6.27
CA SER A 699 20.94 21.49 6.12
C SER A 699 21.87 20.32 6.49
N PRO A 700 21.37 19.28 7.19
CA PRO A 700 22.15 18.08 7.48
C PRO A 700 22.30 17.13 6.27
N TYR A 701 21.80 17.52 5.09
CA TYR A 701 21.77 16.69 3.89
C TYR A 701 21.98 17.47 2.59
N ILE A 702 22.36 16.72 1.56
CA ILE A 702 22.39 17.12 0.14
C ILE A 702 21.15 16.55 -0.54
N GLU A 703 20.39 17.39 -1.24
CA GLU A 703 19.22 16.96 -2.01
C GLU A 703 19.63 16.57 -3.43
N PHE A 704 19.23 15.38 -3.87
CA PHE A 704 19.36 14.91 -5.24
C PHE A 704 17.97 14.75 -5.86
N GLU A 705 17.55 15.72 -6.67
CA GLU A 705 16.32 15.64 -7.46
C GLU A 705 16.67 15.11 -8.85
N TRP A 706 15.97 14.08 -9.32
CA TRP A 706 16.20 13.47 -10.62
C TRP A 706 14.94 13.51 -11.48
N ILE A 707 15.10 13.72 -12.78
CA ILE A 707 14.05 13.56 -13.79
C ILE A 707 14.58 12.60 -14.85
N VAL A 708 13.94 11.44 -14.96
CA VAL A 708 14.34 10.34 -15.84
C VAL A 708 13.13 9.93 -16.67
N GLY A 709 13.24 9.97 -17.98
CA GLY A 709 12.14 9.62 -18.87
C GLY A 709 12.59 9.19 -20.24
N ARG A 710 11.62 8.72 -21.04
CA ARG A 710 11.85 8.24 -22.42
C ARG A 710 13.01 7.27 -22.52
N LEU A 711 13.12 6.38 -21.52
CA LEU A 711 14.13 5.34 -21.50
C LEU A 711 14.02 4.49 -22.76
N ASN A 712 15.18 4.08 -23.27
CA ASN A 712 15.22 3.04 -24.31
C ASN A 712 14.59 1.76 -23.77
N ILE A 713 14.13 0.92 -24.69
CA ILE A 713 13.61 -0.41 -24.37
C ILE A 713 14.70 -1.27 -23.73
N ASN A 714 14.34 -2.08 -22.73
CA ASN A 714 15.21 -2.96 -21.96
C ASN A 714 16.32 -2.22 -21.21
N VAL A 715 15.96 -1.07 -20.61
CA VAL A 715 16.86 -0.27 -19.78
C VAL A 715 16.31 -0.16 -18.37
N GLU A 716 17.20 -0.36 -17.42
CA GLU A 716 17.00 -0.12 -16.00
C GLU A 716 17.96 0.99 -15.57
N PHE A 717 17.42 2.07 -15.04
CA PHE A 717 18.17 3.25 -14.70
C PHE A 717 18.46 3.27 -13.19
N VAL A 718 19.75 3.35 -12.85
CA VAL A 718 20.27 3.27 -11.49
C VAL A 718 21.05 4.54 -11.18
N THR A 719 20.83 5.10 -10.00
CA THR A 719 21.72 6.11 -9.41
C THR A 719 22.67 5.42 -8.44
N SER A 720 23.94 5.82 -8.41
CA SER A 720 24.93 5.28 -7.49
C SER A 720 25.68 6.38 -6.77
N TYR A 721 25.72 6.27 -5.45
CA TYR A 721 26.46 7.14 -4.55
C TYR A 721 27.68 6.38 -4.05
N HIS A 722 28.87 6.95 -4.23
CA HIS A 722 30.12 6.31 -3.86
C HIS A 722 31.03 7.29 -3.14
N SER A 723 31.46 6.91 -1.94
CA SER A 723 32.51 7.59 -1.19
C SER A 723 33.73 6.67 -1.10
N LYS A 724 34.88 7.16 -1.54
CA LYS A 724 36.15 6.42 -1.40
C LYS A 724 36.65 6.38 0.04
N ASP A 725 36.14 7.27 0.88
CA ASP A 725 36.54 7.44 2.27
C ASP A 725 35.70 6.56 3.22
N LEU A 726 34.74 5.79 2.70
CA LEU A 726 33.86 4.94 3.50
C LEU A 726 34.08 3.47 3.14
N ASN A 727 34.41 2.64 4.14
CA ASN A 727 34.45 1.19 3.97
C ASN A 727 33.49 0.48 4.93
N ASN A 728 32.42 -0.07 4.36
CA ASN A 728 31.38 -0.79 5.11
C ASN A 728 31.57 -2.31 5.19
N ASN A 729 32.67 -2.86 4.67
CA ASN A 729 33.02 -4.29 4.74
C ASN A 729 31.87 -5.23 4.35
N GLY A 730 31.12 -4.88 3.31
CA GLY A 730 29.96 -5.63 2.81
C GLY A 730 28.68 -5.53 3.64
N ILE A 731 28.66 -4.76 4.73
CA ILE A 731 27.50 -4.58 5.61
C ILE A 731 26.74 -3.31 5.22
N TYR A 732 25.43 -3.41 5.08
CA TYR A 732 24.55 -2.27 4.84
C TYR A 732 23.22 -2.49 5.55
N TYR A 733 22.43 -1.44 5.73
CA TYR A 733 21.14 -1.54 6.41
C TYR A 733 20.06 -0.95 5.54
N THR A 734 18.96 -1.66 5.40
CA THR A 734 17.76 -1.19 4.68
C THR A 734 16.60 -1.17 5.65
N ASP A 735 15.67 -0.24 5.47
CA ASP A 735 14.45 -0.27 6.26
C ASP A 735 13.60 -1.53 5.95
N SER A 736 12.83 -1.99 6.93
CA SER A 736 11.74 -2.95 6.76
C SER A 736 10.44 -2.17 6.81
N SER A 737 9.80 -2.02 5.65
CA SER A 737 8.48 -1.36 5.52
C SER A 737 8.45 0.08 6.03
N GLY A 738 9.59 0.77 6.01
CA GLY A 738 9.76 2.16 6.42
C GLY A 738 10.07 2.37 7.89
N ARG A 739 10.32 1.30 8.66
CA ARG A 739 10.40 1.35 10.13
C ARG A 739 11.71 0.78 10.68
N SER A 740 11.78 -0.49 11.08
CA SER A 740 13.02 -1.05 11.64
C SER A 740 14.11 -1.16 10.58
N LEU A 741 15.38 -1.06 11.00
CA LEU A 741 16.51 -1.25 10.09
C LEU A 741 16.98 -2.69 10.13
N MET A 742 17.06 -3.31 8.95
CA MET A 742 17.53 -4.68 8.77
C MET A 742 18.99 -4.65 8.33
N LYS A 743 19.85 -5.33 9.09
CA LYS A 743 21.24 -5.56 8.68
C LYS A 743 21.27 -6.51 7.50
N ARG A 744 21.98 -6.12 6.44
CA ARG A 744 22.23 -6.89 5.23
C ARG A 744 23.73 -7.12 5.10
N ILE A 745 24.11 -8.31 4.65
CA ILE A 745 25.50 -8.67 4.36
C ILE A 745 25.55 -9.12 2.91
N ARG A 746 26.36 -8.44 2.11
CA ARG A 746 26.52 -8.73 0.69
C ARG A 746 26.87 -10.21 0.48
N ASP A 747 26.15 -10.86 -0.44
CA ASP A 747 26.27 -12.27 -0.80
C ASP A 747 25.98 -13.26 0.33
N GLN A 748 25.24 -12.84 1.36
CA GLN A 748 24.82 -13.70 2.47
C GLN A 748 23.32 -13.55 2.79
N ARG A 749 22.80 -14.52 3.52
CA ARG A 749 21.40 -14.58 3.99
C ARG A 749 21.34 -15.19 5.39
N ASP A 750 20.34 -14.77 6.14
CA ASP A 750 20.12 -15.27 7.49
C ASP A 750 19.45 -16.65 7.46
N GLY A 751 19.98 -17.60 8.24
CA GLY A 751 19.31 -18.86 8.55
C GLY A 751 19.45 -20.00 7.53
N TYR A 752 20.18 -19.82 6.42
CA TYR A 752 20.42 -20.92 5.46
C TYR A 752 21.72 -20.75 4.66
N ARG A 753 22.17 -21.84 4.03
CA ARG A 753 23.37 -21.83 3.18
C ARG A 753 23.06 -21.22 1.82
N PHE A 754 23.23 -19.91 1.69
CA PHE A 754 22.98 -19.19 0.45
C PHE A 754 24.14 -19.30 -0.54
N LYS A 755 23.85 -19.75 -1.77
CA LYS A 755 24.73 -19.67 -2.92
C LYS A 755 24.30 -18.51 -3.80
N GLN A 756 25.13 -17.46 -3.86
CA GLN A 756 24.90 -16.32 -4.73
C GLN A 756 25.00 -16.72 -6.21
N SER A 757 23.98 -16.36 -6.98
CA SER A 757 23.89 -16.56 -8.43
C SER A 757 23.79 -15.25 -9.19
N GLU A 758 23.37 -14.15 -8.56
CA GLU A 758 23.20 -12.83 -9.17
C GLU A 758 23.80 -11.72 -8.29
N LYS A 759 24.99 -11.21 -8.66
CA LYS A 759 25.76 -10.27 -7.82
C LYS A 759 25.02 -8.97 -7.49
N SER A 760 24.20 -8.47 -8.41
CA SER A 760 23.37 -7.28 -8.17
C SER A 760 22.00 -7.68 -7.66
N ALA A 761 21.19 -8.38 -8.46
CA ALA A 761 19.79 -8.67 -8.11
C ALA A 761 19.64 -9.44 -6.79
N GLY A 762 20.60 -10.32 -6.45
CA GLY A 762 20.65 -11.04 -5.18
C GLY A 762 21.16 -10.22 -3.99
N ASN A 763 21.46 -8.92 -4.15
CA ASN A 763 21.83 -8.00 -3.07
C ASN A 763 20.93 -6.76 -3.03
N TYR A 764 19.90 -6.69 -3.88
CA TYR A 764 18.89 -5.65 -3.81
C TYR A 764 17.88 -5.99 -2.73
N TYR A 765 17.53 -4.99 -1.94
CA TYR A 765 16.47 -5.06 -0.95
C TYR A 765 15.49 -3.90 -1.20
N PRO A 766 14.24 -4.01 -0.74
CA PRO A 766 13.30 -2.90 -0.84
C PRO A 766 13.75 -1.77 0.07
N LEU A 767 13.67 -0.55 -0.45
CA LEU A 767 13.91 0.71 0.25
C LEU A 767 12.57 1.46 0.29
N VAL A 768 11.80 1.27 1.36
CA VAL A 768 10.50 1.95 1.50
C VAL A 768 10.71 3.39 1.99
N THR A 769 11.76 3.60 2.80
CA THR A 769 12.19 4.93 3.26
C THR A 769 13.68 5.20 3.07
N GLY A 770 14.57 4.20 3.07
CA GLY A 770 15.99 4.45 2.85
C GLY A 770 16.97 3.32 3.15
N ILE A 771 18.24 3.65 2.96
CA ILE A 771 19.40 2.75 3.10
C ILE A 771 20.56 3.49 3.79
N MET A 772 21.38 2.75 4.55
CA MET A 772 22.61 3.27 5.14
C MET A 772 23.79 2.29 5.07
N ILE A 773 24.99 2.86 5.06
CA ILE A 773 26.26 2.15 5.21
C ILE A 773 27.10 2.84 6.27
N LYS A 774 27.88 2.07 7.04
CA LYS A 774 28.68 2.56 8.16
C LYS A 774 30.14 2.12 8.00
N ASP A 775 31.07 3.02 8.28
CA ASP A 775 32.48 2.71 8.53
C ASP A 775 32.74 2.83 10.03
N GLU A 776 32.71 1.68 10.72
CA GLU A 776 32.92 1.58 12.16
C GLU A 776 34.32 2.07 12.59
N LYS A 777 35.33 2.03 11.71
CA LYS A 777 36.69 2.46 12.04
C LYS A 777 36.83 3.97 12.02
N GLN A 778 36.09 4.63 11.13
CA GLN A 778 36.16 6.07 10.94
C GLN A 778 35.06 6.83 11.69
N ASP A 779 34.16 6.13 12.38
CA ASP A 779 32.98 6.73 13.03
C ASP A 779 32.16 7.56 12.02
N LEU A 780 31.95 6.99 10.82
CA LEU A 780 31.30 7.68 9.69
C LEU A 780 30.15 6.83 9.14
N GLN A 781 29.02 7.47 8.87
CA GLN A 781 27.83 6.85 8.29
C GLN A 781 27.34 7.67 7.09
N MET A 782 26.95 6.97 6.02
CA MET A 782 26.22 7.53 4.90
C MET A 782 24.80 6.96 4.91
N SER A 783 23.79 7.83 4.94
CA SER A 783 22.39 7.43 4.79
C SER A 783 21.71 8.17 3.65
N ILE A 784 20.82 7.47 2.96
CA ILE A 784 20.03 7.99 1.86
C ILE A 784 18.55 7.72 2.14
N ILE A 785 17.74 8.78 2.17
CA ILE A 785 16.28 8.72 2.27
C ILE A 785 15.68 8.79 0.87
N THR A 786 14.72 7.90 0.59
CA THR A 786 13.97 7.84 -0.67
C THR A 786 12.60 8.51 -0.50
N ASP A 787 12.05 9.01 -1.61
CA ASP A 787 10.75 9.70 -1.63
C ASP A 787 9.58 8.76 -1.96
N ARG A 788 9.88 7.50 -2.28
CA ARG A 788 8.98 6.40 -2.63
C ARG A 788 9.71 5.07 -2.45
N ALA A 789 8.97 3.97 -2.54
CA ALA A 789 9.58 2.65 -2.56
C ALA A 789 10.45 2.42 -3.81
N GLN A 790 11.65 1.90 -3.61
CA GLN A 790 12.65 1.61 -4.66
C GLN A 790 13.44 0.35 -4.30
N GLY A 791 14.11 -0.27 -5.28
CA GLY A 791 15.11 -1.32 -5.03
C GLY A 791 16.52 -0.74 -4.94
N GLY A 792 17.32 -1.19 -3.97
CA GLY A 792 18.73 -0.80 -3.88
C GLY A 792 19.57 -1.68 -2.97
N GLY A 793 20.88 -1.46 -2.96
CA GLY A 793 21.84 -2.23 -2.18
C GLY A 793 23.26 -1.66 -2.21
N SER A 794 24.19 -2.33 -1.52
CA SER A 794 25.61 -1.97 -1.48
C SER A 794 26.46 -3.06 -2.17
N ILE A 795 26.63 -2.93 -3.48
CA ILE A 795 27.33 -3.94 -4.32
C ILE A 795 28.85 -3.89 -4.15
N LYS A 796 29.40 -2.75 -3.75
CA LYS A 796 30.81 -2.56 -3.39
C LYS A 796 30.92 -1.75 -2.11
N ASP A 797 32.05 -1.87 -1.44
CA ASP A 797 32.30 -1.08 -0.24
C ASP A 797 32.36 0.43 -0.58
N GLY A 798 31.80 1.25 0.30
CA GLY A 798 31.66 2.70 0.09
C GLY A 798 30.59 3.08 -0.93
N GLN A 799 29.86 2.11 -1.50
CA GLN A 799 28.88 2.33 -2.56
C GLN A 799 27.46 1.96 -2.11
N VAL A 800 26.51 2.82 -2.46
CA VAL A 800 25.07 2.52 -2.49
C VAL A 800 24.56 2.71 -3.91
N GLU A 801 23.77 1.77 -4.40
CA GLU A 801 23.02 1.91 -5.65
C GLU A 801 21.52 1.77 -5.43
N ILE A 802 20.75 2.60 -6.15
CA ILE A 802 19.30 2.67 -6.05
C ILE A 802 18.73 2.75 -7.47
N MET A 803 17.85 1.84 -7.80
CA MET A 803 17.15 1.81 -9.09
C MET A 803 15.95 2.73 -9.05
N ILE A 804 15.87 3.66 -9.99
CA ILE A 804 14.89 4.77 -9.97
C ILE A 804 13.84 4.70 -11.08
N HIS A 805 14.13 4.00 -12.19
CA HIS A 805 13.18 3.78 -13.28
C HIS A 805 13.58 2.56 -14.14
N ARG A 806 12.61 1.90 -14.77
CA ARG A 806 12.82 0.71 -15.62
C ARG A 806 11.82 0.67 -16.77
N ARG A 807 12.25 0.19 -17.94
CA ARG A 807 11.40 -0.07 -19.09
C ARG A 807 11.86 -1.35 -19.78
N VAL A 808 11.02 -2.39 -19.82
CA VAL A 808 11.40 -3.74 -20.25
C VAL A 808 10.32 -4.31 -21.18
N LEU A 809 10.70 -4.79 -22.37
CA LEU A 809 9.81 -5.38 -23.39
C LEU A 809 9.83 -6.92 -23.42
N THR A 810 10.35 -7.54 -22.38
CA THR A 810 10.31 -9.00 -22.21
C THR A 810 9.40 -9.31 -21.04
N ASP A 811 8.40 -10.16 -21.28
CA ASP A 811 7.57 -10.76 -20.23
C ASP A 811 8.41 -11.75 -19.43
N ASP A 812 8.29 -11.72 -18.11
CA ASP A 812 9.03 -12.59 -17.19
C ASP A 812 8.36 -13.96 -16.98
N SER A 813 7.23 -14.21 -17.66
CA SER A 813 6.45 -15.45 -17.63
C SER A 813 5.90 -15.79 -16.25
N LEU A 814 5.58 -14.76 -15.46
CA LEU A 814 4.99 -14.87 -14.13
C LEU A 814 3.47 -14.63 -14.10
N GLY A 815 2.82 -14.57 -15.27
CA GLY A 815 1.35 -14.57 -15.41
C GLY A 815 0.75 -13.29 -15.96
N VAL A 816 1.42 -12.13 -15.77
CA VAL A 816 0.94 -10.80 -16.19
C VAL A 816 0.72 -10.71 -17.70
N SER A 817 1.58 -11.37 -18.49
CA SER A 817 1.50 -11.40 -19.96
C SER A 817 1.53 -10.00 -20.60
N GLU A 818 2.10 -9.01 -19.91
CA GLU A 818 2.32 -7.63 -20.38
C GLU A 818 3.75 -7.20 -20.02
N THR A 819 4.38 -6.48 -20.95
CA THR A 819 5.69 -5.87 -20.75
C THR A 819 5.62 -4.57 -19.94
N LEU A 820 6.62 -4.27 -19.11
CA LEU A 820 6.73 -2.96 -18.44
C LEU A 820 7.11 -1.84 -19.43
N ASN A 821 6.10 -1.29 -20.10
CA ASN A 821 6.23 -0.27 -21.14
C ASN A 821 5.29 0.93 -20.93
N GLU A 822 5.40 1.58 -19.78
CA GLU A 822 4.55 2.73 -19.46
C GLU A 822 4.81 3.89 -20.43
N LEU A 823 3.75 4.38 -21.05
CA LEU A 823 3.79 5.50 -21.99
C LEU A 823 3.21 6.76 -21.34
N GLY A 824 3.84 7.90 -21.61
CA GLY A 824 3.28 9.21 -21.33
C GLY A 824 2.20 9.61 -22.35
N ILE A 825 1.59 10.76 -22.13
CA ILE A 825 0.56 11.34 -23.02
C ILE A 825 1.04 11.61 -24.45
N ASP A 826 2.35 11.70 -24.66
CA ASP A 826 2.99 11.86 -25.97
C ASP A 826 3.21 10.51 -26.70
N GLY A 827 2.78 9.40 -26.11
CA GLY A 827 3.02 8.05 -26.62
C GLY A 827 4.46 7.56 -26.47
N GLN A 828 5.32 8.31 -25.78
CA GLN A 828 6.72 7.94 -25.53
C GLN A 828 6.90 7.37 -24.12
N GLY A 829 8.06 6.80 -23.81
CA GLY A 829 8.29 6.19 -22.49
C GLY A 829 8.11 7.19 -21.34
N LEU A 830 7.41 6.77 -20.28
CA LEU A 830 7.02 7.60 -19.15
C LEU A 830 8.20 8.38 -18.54
N VAL A 831 7.96 9.65 -18.22
CA VAL A 831 8.90 10.52 -17.50
C VAL A 831 8.55 10.52 -16.02
N VAL A 832 9.55 10.26 -15.18
CA VAL A 832 9.41 10.16 -13.73
C VAL A 832 10.35 11.16 -13.08
N ARG A 833 9.82 11.93 -12.11
CA ARG A 833 10.57 12.84 -11.26
C ARG A 833 10.57 12.30 -9.83
N GLY A 834 11.71 12.37 -9.15
CA GLY A 834 11.82 11.98 -7.75
C GLY A 834 13.03 12.59 -7.05
N ARG A 835 13.21 12.23 -5.78
CA ARG A 835 14.19 12.86 -4.89
C ARG A 835 14.84 11.86 -3.93
N HIS A 836 16.14 12.03 -3.69
CA HIS A 836 16.85 11.41 -2.59
C HIS A 836 17.49 12.46 -1.68
N LEU A 837 17.52 12.22 -0.37
CA LEU A 837 18.24 13.05 0.59
C LEU A 837 19.44 12.26 1.11
N LEU A 838 20.65 12.76 0.90
CA LEU A 838 21.88 12.09 1.31
C LEU A 838 22.55 12.86 2.46
N SER A 839 22.90 12.15 3.54
CA SER A 839 23.68 12.70 4.65
C SER A 839 24.90 11.83 4.93
N ILE A 840 26.05 12.46 5.14
CA ILE A 840 27.29 11.82 5.60
C ILE A 840 27.71 12.52 6.90
N ALA A 841 27.66 11.79 8.01
CA ALA A 841 27.96 12.33 9.33
C ALA A 841 28.34 11.19 10.30
N LYS A 842 28.62 11.53 11.56
CA LYS A 842 28.77 10.52 12.61
C LYS A 842 27.48 9.70 12.78
N PRO A 843 27.56 8.42 13.19
CA PRO A 843 26.40 7.55 13.32
C PRO A 843 25.23 8.16 14.09
N ASP A 844 25.48 8.77 15.26
CA ASP A 844 24.44 9.39 16.12
C ASP A 844 23.69 10.55 15.42
N ASP A 845 24.42 11.46 14.77
CA ASP A 845 23.80 12.59 14.05
C ASP A 845 23.06 12.10 12.80
N ASN A 846 23.64 11.10 12.12
CA ASN A 846 23.12 10.58 10.87
C ASN A 846 21.86 9.74 11.08
N ILE A 847 21.76 8.99 12.19
CA ILE A 847 20.53 8.27 12.52
C ILE A 847 19.40 9.21 12.93
N LYS A 848 19.72 10.30 13.65
CA LYS A 848 18.73 11.34 13.95
C LYS A 848 18.18 11.93 12.64
N PHE A 849 19.06 12.28 11.71
CA PHE A 849 18.67 12.68 10.36
C PHE A 849 17.77 11.63 9.69
N PHE A 850 18.18 10.35 9.69
CA PHE A 850 17.42 9.28 9.05
C PHE A 850 15.99 9.18 9.58
N ARG A 851 15.81 9.16 10.91
CA ARG A 851 14.50 9.04 11.56
C ARG A 851 13.59 10.24 11.29
N GLU A 852 14.11 11.46 11.45
CA GLU A 852 13.32 12.68 11.24
C GLU A 852 12.90 12.87 9.77
N TYR A 853 13.83 12.63 8.83
CA TYR A 853 13.56 12.88 7.42
C TYR A 853 12.82 11.73 6.72
N ALA A 854 12.88 10.50 7.24
CA ALA A 854 11.95 9.44 6.84
C ALA A 854 10.50 9.85 7.12
N LEU A 855 10.21 10.37 8.31
CA LEU A 855 8.87 10.87 8.67
C LEU A 855 8.45 12.05 7.79
N LYS A 856 9.32 13.03 7.57
CA LYS A 856 9.03 14.19 6.70
C LYS A 856 8.78 13.79 5.23
N SER A 857 9.41 12.72 4.76
CA SER A 857 9.22 12.19 3.40
C SER A 857 7.88 11.47 3.21
N VAL A 858 7.35 10.86 4.28
CA VAL A 858 6.03 10.19 4.30
C VAL A 858 4.91 11.20 4.58
N TRP A 859 5.05 12.01 5.63
CA TRP A 859 4.07 13.01 6.07
C TRP A 859 4.35 14.37 5.46
N ARG A 860 4.21 14.44 4.14
CA ARG A 860 4.51 15.64 3.37
C ARG A 860 3.48 16.73 3.62
N PRO A 861 3.91 17.99 3.72
CA PRO A 861 2.99 19.12 3.79
C PRO A 861 2.09 19.19 2.54
N ILE A 862 0.82 19.50 2.75
CA ILE A 862 -0.12 19.78 1.66
C ILE A 862 -0.28 21.30 1.53
N ILE A 863 -0.24 21.79 0.29
CA ILE A 863 -0.20 23.22 -0.03
C ILE A 863 -1.39 23.57 -0.93
N ALA A 864 -2.22 24.49 -0.47
CA ALA A 864 -3.28 25.12 -1.27
C ALA A 864 -2.98 26.61 -1.46
N PHE A 865 -3.63 27.24 -2.43
CA PHE A 865 -3.48 28.67 -2.72
C PHE A 865 -4.83 29.38 -2.70
N ARG A 866 -4.82 30.66 -2.36
CA ARG A 866 -5.99 31.55 -2.39
C ARG A 866 -5.58 32.95 -2.84
N SER A 867 -6.41 33.59 -3.67
CA SER A 867 -6.28 35.02 -3.96
C SER A 867 -6.76 35.87 -2.77
N ASP A 868 -5.95 36.86 -2.40
CA ASP A 868 -6.19 37.68 -1.21
C ASP A 868 -6.85 39.02 -1.58
N PHE A 869 -8.08 39.23 -1.12
CA PHE A 869 -8.83 40.48 -1.32
C PHE A 869 -8.88 41.30 -0.04
N LYS A 870 -8.83 42.63 -0.19
CA LYS A 870 -8.84 43.59 0.92
C LYS A 870 -10.05 43.44 1.85
N ASP A 871 -11.19 42.97 1.34
CA ASP A 871 -12.45 42.89 2.08
C ASP A 871 -12.67 41.54 2.79
N GLN A 872 -11.78 40.56 2.63
CA GLN A 872 -11.84 39.24 3.26
C GLN A 872 -10.46 38.80 3.79
N PRO A 873 -9.90 39.51 4.80
CA PRO A 873 -8.55 39.24 5.29
C PRO A 873 -8.43 37.86 5.94
N LEU A 874 -7.32 37.17 5.70
CA LEU A 874 -6.94 35.93 6.37
C LEU A 874 -6.35 36.20 7.75
N ASP A 875 -6.58 35.30 8.70
CA ASP A 875 -5.78 35.22 9.92
C ASP A 875 -4.47 34.46 9.61
N TYR A 876 -3.35 35.19 9.66
CA TYR A 876 -2.01 34.67 9.40
C TYR A 876 -1.34 34.06 10.65
N LYS A 877 -2.06 33.93 11.76
CA LYS A 877 -1.60 33.19 12.93
C LYS A 877 -1.31 31.72 12.55
N THR A 878 -0.32 31.12 13.23
CA THR A 878 -0.11 29.67 13.15
C THR A 878 -1.11 28.93 14.02
N TRP A 879 -1.84 28.00 13.42
CA TRP A 879 -2.88 27.19 14.06
C TRP A 879 -2.34 25.79 14.28
N SER A 880 -2.18 25.33 15.53
CA SER A 880 -1.71 23.96 15.83
C SER A 880 -2.76 23.14 16.56
N LEU A 881 -2.89 21.88 16.15
CA LEU A 881 -3.66 20.87 16.88
C LEU A 881 -2.97 20.45 18.18
N LEU A 882 -1.65 20.62 18.27
CA LEU A 882 -0.87 20.32 19.46
C LEU A 882 -0.82 21.52 20.40
N ASN A 883 -0.88 21.24 21.71
CA ASN A 883 -0.66 22.24 22.74
C ASN A 883 0.84 22.53 22.95
N THR A 884 1.67 21.50 22.81
CA THR A 884 3.15 21.58 22.87
C THR A 884 3.77 20.61 21.87
N GLU A 885 4.96 20.94 21.37
CA GLU A 885 5.73 20.01 20.54
C GLU A 885 6.03 18.70 21.30
N LEU A 886 6.06 17.61 20.56
CA LEU A 886 6.38 16.29 21.11
C LEU A 886 7.90 16.10 21.19
N PRO A 887 8.38 15.27 22.13
CA PRO A 887 9.78 14.89 22.18
C PRO A 887 10.25 14.28 20.84
N PRO A 888 11.50 14.50 20.40
CA PRO A 888 11.98 14.07 19.08
C PRO A 888 11.90 12.56 18.80
N GLN A 889 11.88 11.73 19.85
CA GLN A 889 11.73 10.28 19.75
C GLN A 889 10.27 9.81 19.56
N VAL A 890 9.29 10.72 19.61
CA VAL A 890 7.86 10.42 19.60
C VAL A 890 7.22 10.90 18.30
N ASN A 891 6.44 10.04 17.65
CA ASN A 891 5.59 10.42 16.54
C ASN A 891 4.13 10.05 16.81
N ILE A 892 3.19 10.90 16.40
CA ILE A 892 1.79 10.52 16.26
C ILE A 892 1.62 9.85 14.90
N LEU A 893 1.40 8.55 14.93
CA LEU A 893 1.25 7.72 13.74
C LEU A 893 -0.14 7.87 13.10
N THR A 894 -1.19 7.95 13.92
CA THR A 894 -2.58 8.04 13.45
C THR A 894 -3.39 8.92 14.37
N ILE A 895 -4.19 9.82 13.78
CA ILE A 895 -5.31 10.46 14.45
C ILE A 895 -6.49 10.34 13.50
N GLU A 896 -7.51 9.57 13.85
CA GLU A 896 -8.64 9.28 12.96
C GLU A 896 -9.97 9.48 13.69
N PRO A 897 -10.88 10.32 13.16
CA PRO A 897 -12.21 10.41 13.72
C PRO A 897 -12.99 9.11 13.51
N LEU A 898 -13.59 8.58 14.58
CA LEU A 898 -14.43 7.38 14.55
C LEU A 898 -15.91 7.72 14.64
N SER A 899 -16.27 8.68 15.49
CA SER A 899 -17.65 9.18 15.62
C SER A 899 -17.66 10.58 16.22
N HIS A 900 -18.73 11.34 15.96
CA HIS A 900 -18.95 12.65 16.55
C HIS A 900 -20.42 12.77 16.97
N GLU A 901 -20.68 12.58 18.26
CA GLU A 901 -22.04 12.55 18.81
C GLU A 901 -22.13 13.45 20.05
N LYS A 902 -23.19 14.26 20.16
CA LYS A 902 -23.49 15.06 21.36
C LYS A 902 -22.27 15.88 21.86
N ASN A 903 -21.52 16.49 20.94
CA ASN A 903 -20.26 17.23 21.19
C ASN A 903 -19.08 16.40 21.74
N ILE A 904 -19.16 15.07 21.68
CA ILE A 904 -18.08 14.16 22.00
C ILE A 904 -17.53 13.61 20.69
N LEU A 905 -16.26 13.92 20.43
CA LEU A 905 -15.50 13.40 19.31
C LEU A 905 -14.73 12.17 19.79
N THR A 906 -15.07 11.00 19.25
CA THR A 906 -14.32 9.76 19.50
C THR A 906 -13.31 9.57 18.39
N ILE A 907 -12.03 9.41 18.74
CA ILE A 907 -10.95 9.23 17.76
C ILE A 907 -10.10 8.01 18.08
N LEU A 908 -9.55 7.39 17.04
CA LEU A 908 -8.46 6.45 17.12
C LEU A 908 -7.14 7.24 17.12
N PHE A 909 -6.34 7.03 18.15
CA PHE A 909 -5.07 7.71 18.37
C PHE A 909 -3.94 6.69 18.49
N ARG A 910 -2.94 6.79 17.62
CA ARG A 910 -1.72 5.98 17.69
C ARG A 910 -0.49 6.84 17.88
N ILE A 911 0.35 6.42 18.81
CA ILE A 911 1.60 7.09 19.14
C ILE A 911 2.71 6.05 19.18
N GLU A 912 3.89 6.44 18.72
CA GLU A 912 5.02 5.54 18.58
C GLU A 912 6.34 6.14 19.03
N HIS A 913 7.27 5.26 19.39
CA HIS A 913 8.67 5.58 19.53
C HIS A 913 9.42 5.23 18.24
N ILE A 914 10.14 6.20 17.66
CA ILE A 914 10.70 6.05 16.30
C ILE A 914 12.13 5.52 16.27
N TYR A 915 12.83 5.53 17.41
CA TYR A 915 14.19 4.99 17.55
C TYR A 915 14.16 3.55 18.10
N ASP A 916 15.09 2.74 17.60
CA ASP A 916 15.40 1.40 18.11
C ASP A 916 16.27 1.48 19.37
N ARG A 917 16.43 0.37 20.09
CA ARG A 917 17.36 0.28 21.22
C ARG A 917 18.79 0.49 20.73
N ASN A 918 19.55 1.27 21.48
CA ASN A 918 20.96 1.56 21.18
C ASN A 918 21.19 2.16 19.78
N GLU A 919 20.16 2.70 19.15
CA GLU A 919 20.27 3.29 17.81
C GLU A 919 20.90 4.68 17.88
N HIS A 920 20.56 5.45 18.91
CA HIS A 920 21.12 6.76 19.23
C HIS A 920 21.43 6.84 20.72
N SER A 921 22.56 7.44 21.08
CA SER A 921 23.03 7.56 22.49
C SER A 921 22.02 8.10 23.52
N LYS A 922 21.09 8.98 23.14
CA LYS A 922 20.07 9.60 24.03
C LYS A 922 18.63 9.36 23.57
N LEU A 923 18.37 9.38 22.26
CA LEU A 923 17.01 9.33 21.72
C LEU A 923 16.41 7.92 21.70
N SER A 924 17.21 6.90 22.03
CA SER A 924 16.78 5.51 22.21
C SER A 924 16.29 5.19 23.63
N GLU A 925 16.19 6.16 24.54
CA GLU A 925 15.66 5.96 25.89
C GLU A 925 14.13 5.93 25.91
N SER A 926 13.52 5.17 26.82
CA SER A 926 12.07 5.16 26.99
C SER A 926 11.55 6.52 27.48
N ILE A 927 10.30 6.83 27.14
CA ILE A 927 9.68 8.11 27.50
C ILE A 927 8.24 7.95 27.98
N SER A 928 7.78 8.90 28.79
CA SER A 928 6.40 8.97 29.31
C SER A 928 5.72 10.26 28.89
N ILE A 929 4.49 10.16 28.41
CA ILE A 929 3.75 11.29 27.80
C ILE A 929 2.38 11.40 28.45
N GLN A 930 1.98 12.61 28.83
CA GLN A 930 0.68 12.89 29.42
C GLN A 930 -0.34 13.17 28.31
N ILE A 931 -1.23 12.22 28.02
CA ILE A 931 -2.15 12.28 26.86
C ILE A 931 -3.09 13.50 26.91
N HIS A 932 -3.51 13.90 28.12
CA HIS A 932 -4.37 15.07 28.33
C HIS A 932 -3.70 16.41 28.04
N LYS A 933 -2.38 16.44 27.81
CA LYS A 933 -1.61 17.66 27.46
C LYS A 933 -1.29 17.77 25.97
N ILE A 934 -1.64 16.76 25.17
CA ILE A 934 -1.26 16.70 23.74
C ILE A 934 -2.13 17.65 22.91
N PHE A 935 -3.46 17.54 23.02
CA PHE A 935 -4.38 18.26 22.14
C PHE A 935 -4.65 19.67 22.63
N ASN A 936 -4.54 20.63 21.73
CA ASN A 936 -4.98 22.01 21.94
C ASN A 936 -6.50 22.12 21.70
N ASN A 937 -7.17 23.02 22.42
CA ASN A 937 -8.61 23.30 22.28
C ASN A 937 -9.57 22.10 22.51
N HIS A 938 -9.07 20.99 23.06
CA HIS A 938 -9.85 19.79 23.36
C HIS A 938 -9.53 19.26 24.76
N LYS A 939 -10.59 18.92 25.50
CA LYS A 939 -10.48 18.24 26.79
C LYS A 939 -10.61 16.73 26.61
N LEU A 940 -9.68 15.97 27.20
CA LEU A 940 -9.79 14.52 27.31
C LEU A 940 -10.93 14.13 28.26
N VAL A 941 -11.84 13.28 27.77
CA VAL A 941 -12.95 12.70 28.55
C VAL A 941 -12.62 11.28 28.99
N ASP A 942 -12.16 10.45 28.06
CA ASP A 942 -11.86 9.03 28.29
C ASP A 942 -10.75 8.58 27.33
N ALA A 943 -9.97 7.57 27.73
CA ALA A 943 -8.94 6.95 26.90
C ALA A 943 -8.82 5.47 27.26
N LYS A 944 -8.92 4.60 26.24
CA LYS A 944 -8.79 3.15 26.41
C LYS A 944 -7.80 2.58 25.41
N GLU A 945 -6.86 1.80 25.91
CA GLU A 945 -5.86 1.15 25.06
C GLU A 945 -6.46 -0.02 24.28
N VAL A 946 -6.05 -0.16 23.03
CA VAL A 946 -6.51 -1.19 22.09
C VAL A 946 -5.33 -1.86 21.39
N THR A 947 -5.56 -2.99 20.74
CA THR A 947 -4.61 -3.61 19.81
C THR A 947 -4.20 -2.65 18.69
N LEU A 948 -3.10 -2.97 17.99
CA LEU A 948 -2.65 -2.14 16.87
C LEU A 948 -3.73 -1.98 15.80
N GLY A 949 -4.50 -3.03 15.53
CA GLY A 949 -5.62 -3.05 14.57
C GLY A 949 -6.91 -2.39 15.08
N ALA A 950 -6.93 -1.85 16.30
CA ALA A 950 -8.10 -1.25 16.95
C ALA A 950 -9.34 -2.17 17.06
N ASN A 951 -9.14 -3.48 16.96
CA ASN A 951 -10.20 -4.47 16.98
C ASN A 951 -10.53 -4.97 18.39
N MET A 952 -9.59 -4.92 19.34
CA MET A 952 -9.74 -5.44 20.70
C MET A 952 -9.18 -4.48 21.76
N TYR A 953 -9.78 -4.43 22.96
CA TYR A 953 -9.23 -3.70 24.11
C TYR A 953 -8.00 -4.42 24.69
N LYS A 954 -6.99 -3.66 25.11
CA LYS A 954 -5.85 -4.14 25.91
C LYS A 954 -6.20 -4.08 27.41
N THR A 955 -7.14 -4.90 27.89
CA THR A 955 -7.55 -4.94 29.32
C THR A 955 -6.96 -6.09 30.13
N GLY A 956 -5.88 -6.74 29.66
CA GLY A 956 -5.23 -7.87 30.34
C GLY A 956 -4.30 -8.64 29.40
N ALA A 957 -3.87 -9.84 29.82
CA ALA A 957 -3.15 -10.76 28.93
C ALA A 957 -4.10 -11.24 27.83
N PHE A 958 -3.72 -11.05 26.56
CA PHE A 958 -4.41 -11.68 25.44
C PHE A 958 -4.33 -13.20 25.61
N ASP A 959 -5.44 -13.91 25.38
CA ASP A 959 -5.47 -15.38 25.27
C ASP A 959 -4.81 -15.82 23.95
N ARG A 960 -3.51 -15.52 23.79
CA ARG A 960 -2.69 -15.93 22.65
C ARG A 960 -2.33 -17.40 22.77
N LEU A 961 -2.16 -18.05 21.62
CA LEU A 961 -1.60 -19.41 21.59
C LEU A 961 -0.17 -19.40 22.13
N LYS A 962 0.16 -20.39 22.95
CA LYS A 962 1.46 -20.53 23.60
C LYS A 962 2.31 -21.54 22.85
N TRP A 963 3.57 -21.19 22.65
CA TRP A 963 4.52 -22.00 21.90
C TRP A 963 5.75 -22.31 22.72
N THR A 964 6.25 -23.54 22.58
CA THR A 964 7.53 -23.95 23.17
C THR A 964 8.60 -23.90 22.07
N VAL A 965 9.72 -23.25 22.32
CA VAL A 965 10.87 -23.19 21.40
C VAL A 965 11.89 -24.26 21.76
N ASP A 966 12.71 -24.67 20.80
CA ASP A 966 13.77 -25.66 21.02
C ASP A 966 14.73 -25.24 22.15
N SER A 967 15.05 -26.20 23.03
CA SER A 967 15.87 -25.97 24.23
C SER A 967 17.29 -25.44 23.97
N THR A 968 17.79 -25.58 22.74
CA THR A 968 19.08 -25.05 22.30
C THR A 968 19.05 -23.55 22.03
N TYR A 969 17.87 -22.93 21.98
CA TYR A 969 17.71 -21.51 21.76
C TYR A 969 17.70 -20.77 23.11
N GLU A 970 18.68 -19.90 23.33
CA GLU A 970 18.72 -18.98 24.47
C GLU A 970 18.19 -17.60 24.06
N ASP A 971 17.07 -17.18 24.64
CA ASP A 971 16.60 -15.80 24.50
C ASP A 971 17.43 -14.87 25.40
N LYS A 972 18.42 -14.20 24.80
CA LYS A 972 19.31 -13.25 25.50
C LYS A 972 18.70 -11.87 25.70
N SER A 973 17.43 -11.66 25.37
CA SER A 973 16.82 -10.33 25.41
C SER A 973 16.27 -9.98 26.80
N GLU A 974 16.81 -8.91 27.38
CA GLU A 974 16.28 -8.29 28.60
C GLU A 974 15.07 -7.40 28.23
N TYR A 975 13.91 -7.62 28.87
CA TYR A 975 12.70 -6.87 28.58
C TYR A 975 11.95 -6.48 29.86
N ASN A 976 11.56 -5.20 29.92
CA ASN A 976 10.72 -4.65 30.97
C ASN A 976 9.26 -4.68 30.53
N GLU A 977 8.38 -5.30 31.32
CA GLU A 977 6.94 -5.27 31.04
C GLU A 977 6.44 -3.83 30.85
N THR A 978 5.59 -3.62 29.85
CA THR A 978 5.02 -2.31 29.59
C THR A 978 4.04 -1.97 30.71
N PRO A 979 4.16 -0.81 31.37
CA PRO A 979 3.18 -0.40 32.37
C PRO A 979 1.78 -0.35 31.77
N ILE A 980 0.82 -0.93 32.50
CA ILE A 980 -0.60 -0.86 32.16
C ILE A 980 -1.00 0.62 32.07
N PHE A 981 -1.74 0.98 31.03
CA PHE A 981 -2.21 2.34 30.85
C PHE A 981 -3.14 2.76 32.00
N ASP A 982 -2.78 3.84 32.70
CA ASP A 982 -3.51 4.40 33.85
C ASP A 982 -4.66 5.35 33.44
N GLY A 983 -4.91 5.51 32.14
CA GLY A 983 -5.87 6.47 31.59
C GLY A 983 -5.29 7.86 31.29
N ARG A 984 -4.02 8.14 31.63
CA ARG A 984 -3.41 9.47 31.50
C ARG A 984 -1.99 9.47 30.95
N THR A 985 -1.17 8.53 31.35
CA THR A 985 0.28 8.46 31.08
C THR A 985 0.56 7.33 30.11
N ILE A 986 1.08 7.69 28.93
CA ILE A 986 1.56 6.73 27.94
C ILE A 986 3.05 6.54 28.15
N HIS A 987 3.45 5.35 28.58
CA HIS A 987 4.84 4.92 28.58
C HIS A 987 5.16 4.28 27.22
N LEU A 988 6.24 4.72 26.58
CA LEU A 988 6.71 4.24 25.29
C LEU A 988 8.15 3.76 25.40
N TYR A 989 8.36 2.50 25.04
CA TYR A 989 9.69 1.92 24.84
C TYR A 989 10.15 2.07 23.39
N PRO A 990 11.45 1.93 23.11
CA PRO A 990 11.98 1.93 21.75
C PRO A 990 11.20 1.02 20.80
N MET A 991 10.91 1.53 19.60
CA MET A 991 10.10 0.90 18.55
C MET A 991 8.66 0.51 18.92
N GLN A 992 8.15 0.90 20.10
CA GLN A 992 6.79 0.55 20.49
C GLN A 992 5.74 1.45 19.80
N ILE A 993 4.65 0.86 19.33
CA ILE A 993 3.41 1.57 18.96
C ILE A 993 2.36 1.27 20.03
N ARG A 994 1.63 2.29 20.46
CA ARG A 994 0.45 2.12 21.30
C ARG A 994 -0.75 2.80 20.67
N SER A 995 -1.88 2.11 20.71
CA SER A 995 -3.13 2.52 20.09
C SER A 995 -4.21 2.74 21.14
N PHE A 996 -4.99 3.80 20.98
CA PHE A 996 -6.01 4.20 21.94
C PHE A 996 -7.28 4.62 21.21
N ILE A 997 -8.44 4.28 21.77
CA ILE A 997 -9.68 5.02 21.49
C ILE A 997 -9.82 6.09 22.56
N ILE A 998 -9.91 7.35 22.13
CA ILE A 998 -10.02 8.49 23.04
C ILE A 998 -11.25 9.32 22.73
N LYS A 999 -11.90 9.82 23.78
CA LYS A 999 -13.05 10.71 23.70
C LYS A 999 -12.61 12.13 24.06
N LEU A 1000 -12.89 13.06 23.17
CA LEU A 1000 -12.55 14.47 23.30
C LEU A 1000 -13.82 15.33 23.28
N THR A 1001 -13.81 16.42 24.03
CA THR A 1001 -14.82 17.50 23.92
C THR A 1001 -14.11 18.80 23.60
N LYS A 1002 -14.66 19.59 22.67
CA LYS A 1002 -14.14 20.93 22.38
C LYS A 1002 -14.26 21.84 23.62
N HIS A 1003 -13.26 22.67 23.85
CA HIS A 1003 -13.24 23.64 24.94
C HIS A 1003 -14.34 24.70 24.82
#